data_AF-A0AAN5C4E0-F1
#
_entry.id   AF-A0AAN5C4E0-F1
#
_cell.length_a   1.000
_cell.length_b   1.000
_cell.length_c   1.000
_cell.angle_alpha   90.00
_cell.angle_beta   90.00
_cell.angle_gamma   90.00
#
_symmetry.space_group_name_H-M   'P 1'
#
loop_
_entity.id
_entity.type
_entity.pdbx_description
1 polymer ?
#
loop_
_entity_poly.entity_id
_entity_poly.type
_entity_poly.pdbx_seq_one_letter_code
_entity_poly.pdbx_strand_id
1 'polypeptide(L)'
;MTMFSNEHLEKLLEERKRLAESRGFTLEYQQEQEKIENTVCHPRIAAATEEKYERAIRWRLSRSEPKDANLTREDPDPTPQQLKLFAESYVVSRKTKPSQKSACNNFTCFTSKWERETSRTLPLGLKKDVLNVRAAHVLIFITGATNYRPKNWFREHPVLGKSFVFWVIVHGIADGAFKGISTVEELLEKRPPKGRESWTLEWKEDAKELPFFRMTTSEGPKANEAWTFSSLRHHLTSLAERDGFRDRLRVHGIRGAMANKIDRKALDHMDHDSYLKYQSSLKAVDMMALYHDLDPDYECREMEQSMAHHRDQNVPLRLDAASLAEFEKDEEVILINQRISELTQEIHGRPDKHADLVSERSKLYTRKAKKLRTKRSEFIENWWNVCYDEYIIGNDFLERDTTCLFQIYSKYMPERARLNDNIFKQVPLDSDVGRQCLRDAVSLCTSVEKVAYYPGMTPVEGKCPICAKQMSRNGKRAHRHTRRSFAQFCYLCAELICNEEDWINHCQSHLQALQPRCGLLTFRYTLVAAGLCPFCLGDEKKRADERFQQWVKKATLLNHIDRHLENLPPEGNVSCPHPCCNGRQYSDLSDLRRHFFNRHSIAEPRSNCVARKRKWAETSMALESVKCDRHLEGSA
;
A
#
# COMPACT_ATOMS: atom_id res chain seq x y z
N MET A 1 -29.17 -44.57 -10.02
CA MET A 1 -29.93 -44.02 -8.89
C MET A 1 -31.07 -44.97 -8.56
N THR A 2 -30.84 -45.92 -7.65
CA THR A 2 -31.88 -46.67 -6.96
C THR A 2 -32.24 -45.87 -5.71
N MET A 3 -33.52 -45.50 -5.56
CA MET A 3 -34.04 -44.87 -4.35
C MET A 3 -33.80 -45.82 -3.16
N PHE A 4 -33.09 -45.36 -2.13
CA PHE A 4 -32.96 -46.12 -0.88
C PHE A 4 -34.34 -46.27 -0.24
N SER A 5 -34.71 -47.51 0.11
CA SER A 5 -36.02 -47.85 0.67
C SER A 5 -36.23 -47.24 2.06
N ASN A 6 -37.48 -46.91 2.42
CA ASN A 6 -37.88 -46.40 3.74
C ASN A 6 -37.37 -47.29 4.90
N GLU A 7 -37.19 -48.59 4.63
CA GLU A 7 -36.65 -49.57 5.58
C GLU A 7 -35.20 -49.28 6.00
N HIS A 8 -34.40 -48.66 5.12
CA HIS A 8 -33.03 -48.23 5.44
C HIS A 8 -33.02 -46.99 6.35
N LEU A 9 -33.97 -46.08 6.15
CA LEU A 9 -34.16 -44.88 6.99
C LEU A 9 -34.66 -45.24 8.39
N GLU A 10 -35.55 -46.24 8.50
CA GLU A 10 -36.03 -46.73 9.79
C GLU A 10 -34.91 -47.38 10.62
N LYS A 11 -34.04 -48.21 9.99
CA LYS A 11 -32.86 -48.77 10.67
C LYS A 11 -31.89 -47.72 11.16
N LEU A 12 -31.63 -46.68 10.35
CA LEU A 12 -30.78 -45.55 10.73
C LEU A 12 -31.39 -44.71 11.87
N LEU A 13 -32.71 -44.54 11.89
CA LEU A 13 -33.41 -43.85 12.96
C LEU A 13 -33.31 -44.63 14.28
N GLU A 14 -33.48 -45.94 14.24
CA GLU A 14 -33.41 -46.81 15.42
C GLU A 14 -32.00 -46.88 16.01
N GLU A 15 -30.97 -46.93 15.15
CA GLU A 15 -29.58 -46.88 15.57
C GLU A 15 -29.23 -45.52 16.23
N ARG A 16 -29.78 -44.42 15.71
CA ARG A 16 -29.61 -43.08 16.29
C ARG A 16 -30.32 -42.91 17.63
N LYS A 17 -31.53 -43.45 17.78
CA LYS A 17 -32.25 -43.48 19.07
C LYS A 17 -31.46 -44.26 20.11
N ARG A 18 -30.97 -45.45 19.77
CA ARG A 18 -30.12 -46.27 20.64
C ARG A 18 -28.84 -45.54 21.08
N LEU A 19 -28.21 -44.81 20.16
CA LEU A 19 -27.02 -44.00 20.46
C LEU A 19 -27.33 -42.79 21.36
N ALA A 20 -28.48 -42.15 21.19
CA ALA A 20 -28.93 -41.03 22.03
C ALA A 20 -29.22 -41.49 23.47
N GLU A 21 -29.92 -42.62 23.62
CA GLU A 21 -30.19 -43.25 24.92
C GLU A 21 -28.88 -43.66 25.63
N SER A 22 -27.92 -44.24 24.91
CA SER A 22 -26.60 -44.61 25.47
C SER A 22 -25.78 -43.41 25.98
N ARG A 23 -26.16 -42.18 25.63
CA ARG A 23 -25.49 -40.92 25.99
C ARG A 23 -26.30 -40.07 26.97
N GLY A 24 -27.38 -40.61 27.53
CA GLY A 24 -28.21 -39.94 28.54
C GLY A 24 -29.19 -38.90 27.98
N PHE A 25 -29.42 -38.88 26.67
CA PHE A 25 -30.46 -38.05 26.04
C PHE A 25 -31.74 -38.86 25.89
N THR A 26 -32.36 -39.19 27.02
CA THR A 26 -33.62 -39.93 27.06
C THR A 26 -34.81 -39.02 26.79
N LEU A 27 -35.95 -39.61 26.42
CA LEU A 27 -37.21 -38.90 26.29
C LEU A 27 -37.62 -38.24 27.63
N GLU A 28 -37.28 -38.87 28.75
CA GLU A 28 -37.48 -38.33 30.10
C GLU A 28 -36.64 -37.07 30.36
N TYR A 29 -35.39 -37.01 29.91
CA TYR A 29 -34.56 -35.79 29.99
C TYR A 29 -35.18 -34.62 29.22
N GLN A 30 -35.74 -34.88 28.03
CA GLN A 30 -36.40 -33.84 27.23
C GLN A 30 -37.68 -33.34 27.90
N GLN A 31 -38.50 -34.25 28.45
CA GLN A 31 -39.71 -33.91 29.21
C GLN A 31 -39.39 -33.18 30.52
N GLU A 32 -38.20 -33.39 31.11
CA GLU A 32 -37.72 -32.65 32.28
C GLU A 32 -37.30 -31.22 31.93
N GLN A 33 -36.66 -31.00 30.78
CA GLN A 33 -36.30 -29.67 30.29
C GLN A 33 -37.51 -28.84 29.86
N GLU A 34 -38.54 -29.48 29.31
CA GLU A 34 -39.81 -28.82 28.93
C GLU A 34 -40.63 -28.32 30.13
N LYS A 35 -40.36 -28.82 31.34
CA LYS A 35 -41.00 -28.37 32.60
C LYS A 35 -40.30 -27.19 33.28
N ILE A 36 -39.16 -26.73 32.77
CA ILE A 36 -38.41 -25.60 33.32
C ILE A 36 -38.90 -24.32 32.63
N GLU A 37 -39.58 -23.43 33.36
CA GLU A 37 -40.05 -22.16 32.81
C GLU A 37 -38.88 -21.26 32.34
N ASN A 38 -39.07 -20.61 31.18
CA ASN A 38 -38.14 -19.62 30.65
C ASN A 38 -38.00 -18.45 31.64
N THR A 39 -36.82 -18.25 32.21
CA THR A 39 -36.56 -17.11 33.09
C THR A 39 -36.51 -15.82 32.28
N VAL A 40 -37.55 -14.99 32.42
CA VAL A 40 -37.66 -13.63 31.88
C VAL A 40 -36.59 -12.73 32.50
N CYS A 41 -35.79 -12.06 31.66
CA CYS A 41 -34.86 -11.02 32.08
C CYS A 41 -35.61 -9.76 32.52
N HIS A 42 -35.35 -9.30 33.75
CA HIS A 42 -35.54 -7.90 34.12
C HIS A 42 -34.17 -7.22 34.37
N PRO A 43 -34.00 -5.96 33.94
CA PRO A 43 -32.77 -5.21 34.13
C PRO A 43 -32.64 -4.79 35.60
N ARG A 44 -31.79 -5.50 36.34
CA ARG A 44 -31.15 -5.00 37.57
C ARG A 44 -29.66 -5.31 37.50
N ILE A 45 -28.87 -4.29 37.80
CA ILE A 45 -27.41 -4.29 37.76
C ILE A 45 -26.89 -5.41 38.67
N ALA A 46 -26.24 -6.43 38.08
CA ALA A 46 -25.54 -7.43 38.86
C ALA A 46 -24.15 -6.88 39.24
N ALA A 47 -23.95 -6.63 40.54
CA ALA A 47 -22.62 -6.56 41.13
C ALA A 47 -21.82 -7.76 40.61
N ALA A 48 -20.58 -7.53 40.17
CA ALA A 48 -19.68 -8.61 39.79
C ALA A 48 -19.79 -9.70 40.85
N THR A 49 -20.35 -10.85 40.45
CA THR A 49 -20.66 -12.00 41.30
C THR A 49 -19.56 -12.16 42.34
N GLU A 50 -19.91 -12.23 43.62
CA GLU A 50 -19.00 -12.56 44.73
C GLU A 50 -18.00 -13.65 44.30
N GLU A 51 -18.47 -14.63 43.55
CA GLU A 51 -17.72 -15.73 42.91
C GLU A 51 -16.54 -15.32 42.00
N LYS A 52 -16.64 -14.19 41.28
CA LYS A 52 -15.55 -13.61 40.45
C LYS A 52 -14.49 -12.95 41.32
N TYR A 53 -14.89 -12.32 42.42
CA TYR A 53 -13.98 -11.74 43.40
C TYR A 53 -13.30 -12.81 44.25
N GLU A 54 -14.03 -13.86 44.63
CA GLU A 54 -13.55 -15.09 45.29
C GLU A 54 -12.49 -15.81 44.45
N ARG A 55 -12.70 -15.94 43.13
CA ARG A 55 -11.69 -16.53 42.23
C ARG A 55 -10.39 -15.76 42.15
N ALA A 56 -10.40 -14.45 42.44
CA ALA A 56 -9.19 -13.63 42.50
C ALA A 56 -8.42 -13.80 43.84
N ILE A 57 -9.05 -14.31 44.90
CA ILE A 57 -8.46 -14.50 46.25
C ILE A 57 -7.35 -15.56 46.25
N ARG A 58 -7.34 -16.48 45.28
CA ARG A 58 -6.33 -17.55 45.25
C ARG A 58 -4.93 -17.10 44.83
N TRP A 59 -4.72 -15.80 44.56
CA TRP A 59 -3.40 -15.28 44.23
C TRP A 59 -2.75 -14.59 45.43
N ARG A 60 -1.52 -14.98 45.73
CA ARG A 60 -0.76 -14.57 46.92
C ARG A 60 0.38 -13.65 46.52
N LEU A 61 0.67 -12.66 47.37
CA LEU A 61 1.85 -11.81 47.20
C LEU A 61 3.14 -12.58 47.55
N SER A 62 3.04 -13.59 48.43
CA SER A 62 4.12 -14.50 48.83
C SER A 62 3.74 -15.98 48.70
N ARG A 63 4.73 -16.86 48.41
CA ARG A 63 4.51 -18.31 48.26
C ARG A 63 4.17 -19.02 49.59
N SER A 64 4.30 -18.35 50.73
CA SER A 64 4.29 -18.96 52.06
C SER A 64 3.03 -18.65 52.89
N GLU A 65 2.00 -18.03 52.32
CA GLU A 65 0.83 -17.57 53.08
C GLU A 65 -0.20 -18.69 53.37
N PRO A 66 -1.02 -18.59 54.44
CA PRO A 66 -2.14 -19.49 54.73
C PRO A 66 -3.27 -19.36 53.69
N LYS A 67 -3.96 -20.45 53.33
CA LYS A 67 -4.99 -20.48 52.24
C LYS A 67 -6.19 -19.55 52.45
N ASP A 68 -6.38 -19.06 53.68
CA ASP A 68 -7.56 -18.30 54.10
C ASP A 68 -7.21 -16.86 54.53
N ALA A 69 -6.01 -16.36 54.18
CA ALA A 69 -5.59 -15.00 54.50
C ALA A 69 -6.27 -13.98 53.57
N ASN A 70 -6.99 -13.01 54.16
CA ASN A 70 -7.54 -11.86 53.45
C ASN A 70 -6.49 -10.75 53.29
N LEU A 71 -6.65 -9.89 52.28
CA LEU A 71 -5.79 -8.71 52.12
C LEU A 71 -6.03 -7.75 53.30
N THR A 72 -4.95 -7.23 53.89
CA THR A 72 -5.02 -6.27 54.99
C THR A 72 -4.38 -4.94 54.62
N ARG A 73 -4.62 -3.91 55.44
CA ARG A 73 -4.08 -2.57 55.21
C ARG A 73 -2.56 -2.54 55.31
N GLU A 74 -1.95 -3.50 56.02
CA GLU A 74 -0.51 -3.62 56.21
C GLU A 74 0.22 -4.29 55.03
N ASP A 75 -0.49 -4.88 54.07
CA ASP A 75 0.15 -5.55 52.93
C ASP A 75 0.95 -4.56 52.06
N PRO A 76 2.12 -4.94 51.53
CA PRO A 76 2.87 -4.07 50.64
C PRO A 76 2.12 -3.84 49.33
N ASP A 77 2.29 -2.66 48.73
CA ASP A 77 1.76 -2.39 47.39
C ASP A 77 2.34 -3.40 46.39
N PRO A 78 1.51 -4.07 45.58
CA PRO A 78 2.00 -5.04 44.61
C PRO A 78 2.87 -4.33 43.56
N THR A 79 4.09 -4.82 43.41
CA THR A 79 5.01 -4.32 42.39
C THR A 79 4.46 -4.60 40.98
N PRO A 80 4.86 -3.82 39.96
CA PRO A 80 4.49 -4.09 38.56
C PRO A 80 4.79 -5.54 38.14
N GLN A 81 5.90 -6.11 38.61
CA GLN A 81 6.29 -7.49 38.33
C GLN A 81 5.34 -8.50 38.95
N GLN A 82 4.92 -8.29 40.20
CA GLN A 82 3.93 -9.13 40.87
C GLN A 82 2.58 -9.10 40.14
N LEU A 83 2.10 -7.94 39.72
CA LEU A 83 0.86 -7.80 38.93
C LEU A 83 0.94 -8.45 37.54
N LYS A 84 2.13 -8.53 36.94
CA LYS A 84 2.41 -9.26 35.70
C LYS A 84 2.40 -10.77 35.93
N LEU A 85 3.04 -11.26 36.98
CA LEU A 85 3.02 -12.69 37.36
C LEU A 85 1.61 -13.19 37.71
N PHE A 86 0.76 -12.35 38.32
CA PHE A 86 -0.66 -12.63 38.49
C PHE A 86 -1.38 -12.88 37.16
N ALA A 87 -1.14 -12.02 36.17
CA ALA A 87 -1.68 -12.15 34.82
C ALA A 87 -1.40 -13.53 34.24
N GLU A 88 -0.13 -13.91 34.31
CA GLU A 88 0.44 -15.08 33.68
C GLU A 88 -0.09 -16.32 34.38
N SER A 89 -0.09 -16.32 35.72
CA SER A 89 -0.68 -17.39 36.52
C SER A 89 -2.17 -17.60 36.21
N TYR A 90 -2.96 -16.52 36.10
CA TYR A 90 -4.38 -16.63 35.74
C TYR A 90 -4.61 -17.22 34.35
N VAL A 91 -3.77 -16.88 33.37
CA VAL A 91 -3.90 -17.41 32.00
C VAL A 91 -3.46 -18.87 31.93
N VAL A 92 -2.37 -19.24 32.60
CA VAL A 92 -1.76 -20.58 32.54
C VAL A 92 -2.53 -21.61 33.37
N SER A 93 -3.18 -21.19 34.46
CA SER A 93 -3.90 -22.11 35.37
C SER A 93 -5.28 -22.57 34.87
N ARG A 94 -5.76 -22.09 33.71
CA ARG A 94 -7.10 -22.42 33.20
C ARG A 94 -7.05 -23.58 32.20
N LYS A 95 -7.98 -24.53 32.36
CA LYS A 95 -8.17 -25.65 31.42
C LYS A 95 -8.50 -25.18 30.00
N THR A 96 -9.17 -24.03 29.86
CA THR A 96 -9.48 -23.39 28.58
C THR A 96 -8.95 -21.95 28.57
N LYS A 97 -8.33 -21.55 27.45
CA LYS A 97 -7.62 -20.27 27.34
C LYS A 97 -8.61 -19.09 27.45
N PRO A 98 -8.43 -18.17 28.41
CA PRO A 98 -9.33 -17.03 28.56
C PRO A 98 -9.14 -16.01 27.42
N SER A 99 -10.23 -15.40 26.96
CA SER A 99 -10.16 -14.30 26.01
C SER A 99 -9.41 -13.08 26.61
N GLN A 100 -8.86 -12.21 25.76
CA GLN A 100 -8.22 -10.96 26.21
C GLN A 100 -9.19 -10.14 27.09
N LYS A 101 -10.46 -10.04 26.68
CA LYS A 101 -11.51 -9.36 27.45
C LYS A 101 -11.70 -10.01 28.82
N SER A 102 -11.72 -11.33 28.90
CA SER A 102 -11.85 -12.07 30.16
C SER A 102 -10.64 -11.86 31.08
N ALA A 103 -9.42 -11.86 30.55
CA ALA A 103 -8.19 -11.65 31.31
C ALA A 103 -8.06 -10.21 31.83
N CYS A 104 -8.42 -9.22 31.00
CA CYS A 104 -8.51 -7.81 31.42
C CYS A 104 -9.55 -7.63 32.51
N ASN A 105 -10.74 -8.20 32.35
CA ASN A 105 -11.80 -8.12 33.36
C ASN A 105 -11.37 -8.71 34.71
N ASN A 106 -10.67 -9.85 34.73
CA ASN A 106 -10.19 -10.43 36.00
C ASN A 106 -9.09 -9.59 36.66
N PHE A 107 -8.21 -8.97 35.88
CA PHE A 107 -7.23 -8.03 36.42
C PHE A 107 -7.88 -6.79 37.02
N THR A 108 -8.85 -6.21 36.32
CA THR A 108 -9.62 -5.09 36.85
C THR A 108 -10.32 -5.48 38.14
N CYS A 109 -10.99 -6.64 38.19
CA CYS A 109 -11.62 -7.15 39.40
C CYS A 109 -10.64 -7.32 40.56
N PHE A 110 -9.43 -7.84 40.31
CA PHE A 110 -8.38 -7.95 41.33
C PHE A 110 -7.96 -6.58 41.85
N THR A 111 -7.60 -5.65 40.95
CA THR A 111 -7.17 -4.30 41.37
C THR A 111 -8.26 -3.57 42.16
N SER A 112 -9.53 -3.65 41.72
CA SER A 112 -10.65 -3.04 42.43
C SER A 112 -10.87 -3.66 43.81
N LYS A 113 -10.65 -4.97 43.97
CA LYS A 113 -10.76 -5.65 45.26
C LYS A 113 -9.61 -5.26 46.20
N TRP A 114 -8.37 -5.28 45.70
CA TRP A 114 -7.20 -4.88 46.48
C TRP A 114 -7.32 -3.45 46.99
N GLU A 115 -7.78 -2.53 46.15
CA GLU A 115 -7.98 -1.12 46.54
C GLU A 115 -9.07 -0.95 47.59
N ARG A 116 -10.13 -1.78 47.50
CA ARG A 116 -11.23 -1.80 48.47
C ARG A 116 -10.79 -2.34 49.83
N GLU A 117 -10.07 -3.46 49.85
CA GLU A 117 -9.68 -4.15 51.10
C GLU A 117 -8.53 -3.43 51.81
N THR A 118 -7.62 -2.81 51.06
CA THR A 118 -6.50 -2.06 51.65
C THR A 118 -6.82 -0.57 51.86
N SER A 119 -7.95 -0.08 51.35
CA SER A 119 -8.32 1.35 51.31
C SER A 119 -7.24 2.25 50.69
N ARG A 120 -6.43 1.71 49.76
CA ARG A 120 -5.37 2.42 49.03
C ARG A 120 -5.64 2.37 47.54
N THR A 121 -5.13 3.33 46.77
CA THR A 121 -5.31 3.38 45.30
C THR A 121 -4.00 3.08 44.61
N LEU A 122 -3.98 2.08 43.73
CA LEU A 122 -2.84 1.78 42.87
C LEU A 122 -2.70 2.89 41.82
N PRO A 123 -1.46 3.36 41.55
CA PRO A 123 -1.23 4.41 40.56
C PRO A 123 -1.84 4.08 39.20
N LEU A 124 -2.54 5.04 38.58
CA LEU A 124 -3.17 4.86 37.27
C LEU A 124 -2.15 4.48 36.19
N GLY A 125 -0.93 5.02 36.27
CA GLY A 125 0.19 4.65 35.40
C GLY A 125 0.58 3.18 35.53
N LEU A 126 0.56 2.62 36.74
CA LEU A 126 0.86 1.21 37.00
C LEU A 126 -0.22 0.28 36.41
N LYS A 127 -1.50 0.62 36.62
CA LYS A 127 -2.63 -0.14 36.05
C LYS A 127 -2.60 -0.13 34.52
N LYS A 128 -2.32 1.05 33.93
CA LYS A 128 -2.16 1.22 32.48
C LYS A 128 -0.93 0.47 31.97
N ASP A 129 0.19 0.48 32.69
CA ASP A 129 1.40 -0.27 32.31
C ASP A 129 1.13 -1.77 32.26
N VAL A 130 0.48 -2.35 33.28
CA VAL A 130 0.15 -3.78 33.27
C VAL A 130 -0.87 -4.12 32.17
N LEU A 131 -1.83 -3.24 31.86
CA LEU A 131 -2.79 -3.43 30.77
C LEU A 131 -2.15 -3.24 29.37
N ASN A 132 -1.18 -2.33 29.23
CA ASN A 132 -0.45 -2.04 27.98
C ASN A 132 0.66 -3.07 27.70
N VAL A 133 1.41 -3.47 28.72
CA VAL A 133 2.32 -4.61 28.65
C VAL A 133 1.54 -5.85 28.29
N ARG A 134 0.26 -6.00 28.68
CA ARG A 134 -0.59 -7.08 28.14
C ARG A 134 -1.07 -6.86 26.71
N ALA A 135 -1.07 -5.66 26.12
CA ALA A 135 -1.29 -5.54 24.67
C ALA A 135 -0.06 -6.03 23.87
N ALA A 136 1.15 -5.80 24.39
CA ALA A 136 2.41 -6.23 23.76
C ALA A 136 2.83 -7.67 24.14
N HIS A 137 2.67 -8.07 25.40
CA HIS A 137 2.92 -9.41 25.93
C HIS A 137 1.75 -10.38 25.71
N VAL A 138 0.51 -9.95 25.44
CA VAL A 138 -0.47 -10.89 24.84
C VAL A 138 -0.14 -11.10 23.36
N LEU A 139 0.78 -10.33 22.75
CA LEU A 139 1.47 -10.78 21.54
C LEU A 139 2.68 -11.67 21.90
N ILE A 140 3.56 -11.29 22.85
CA ILE A 140 4.84 -11.99 23.16
C ILE A 140 4.72 -13.25 24.06
N PHE A 141 3.61 -13.46 24.77
CA PHE A 141 3.29 -14.71 25.48
C PHE A 141 2.23 -15.54 24.72
N ILE A 142 1.50 -14.96 23.75
CA ILE A 142 0.79 -15.74 22.73
C ILE A 142 1.75 -16.18 21.60
N THR A 143 2.92 -15.55 21.49
CA THR A 143 4.05 -16.00 20.67
C THR A 143 5.26 -16.19 21.57
N GLY A 144 5.33 -17.33 22.26
CA GLY A 144 6.43 -17.65 23.17
C GLY A 144 7.79 -17.53 22.47
N ALA A 145 8.41 -16.36 22.58
CA ALA A 145 9.77 -16.09 22.13
C ALA A 145 10.68 -16.04 23.36
N THR A 146 10.80 -17.17 24.05
CA THR A 146 11.98 -17.46 24.85
C THR A 146 12.46 -18.85 24.46
N ASN A 147 13.65 -18.90 23.85
CA ASN A 147 14.45 -20.11 23.59
C ASN A 147 13.97 -21.14 22.55
N TYR A 148 13.16 -20.78 21.56
CA TYR A 148 12.94 -21.66 20.41
C TYR A 148 13.91 -21.34 19.28
N ARG A 149 14.85 -22.26 19.01
CA ARG A 149 15.47 -22.36 17.68
C ARG A 149 14.34 -22.45 16.64
N PRO A 150 14.43 -21.78 15.48
CA PRO A 150 13.43 -21.96 14.43
C PRO A 150 13.33 -23.46 14.10
N LYS A 151 12.15 -24.06 14.27
CA LYS A 151 11.88 -25.47 13.90
C LYS A 151 11.72 -25.65 12.39
N ASN A 152 11.70 -24.56 11.64
CA ASN A 152 11.47 -24.54 10.21
C ASN A 152 12.77 -24.25 9.47
N TRP A 153 13.21 -25.19 8.64
CA TRP A 153 14.34 -25.03 7.73
C TRP A 153 13.88 -24.30 6.46
N PHE A 154 14.51 -23.16 6.15
CA PHE A 154 14.30 -22.47 4.88
C PHE A 154 15.45 -22.78 3.95
N ARG A 155 15.20 -23.58 2.91
CA ARG A 155 16.16 -23.73 1.82
C ARG A 155 16.16 -22.45 0.98
N GLU A 156 17.30 -22.11 0.40
CA GLU A 156 17.37 -21.09 -0.64
C GLU A 156 16.39 -21.42 -1.77
N HIS A 157 15.56 -20.44 -2.11
CA HIS A 157 14.64 -20.57 -3.24
C HIS A 157 15.44 -20.31 -4.53
N PRO A 158 15.27 -21.12 -5.60
CA PRO A 158 16.05 -20.97 -6.83
C PRO A 158 15.84 -19.62 -7.53
N VAL A 159 14.65 -19.03 -7.39
CA VAL A 159 14.36 -17.65 -7.81
C VAL A 159 14.92 -16.64 -6.81
N LEU A 160 15.82 -15.75 -7.25
CA LEU A 160 16.54 -14.77 -6.43
C LEU A 160 15.64 -13.98 -5.48
N GLY A 161 14.64 -13.27 -6.00
CA GLY A 161 13.75 -12.40 -5.21
C GLY A 161 12.82 -13.14 -4.26
N LYS A 162 12.65 -14.45 -4.44
CA LYS A 162 11.89 -15.32 -3.52
C LYS A 162 12.80 -15.96 -2.46
N SER A 163 14.12 -15.85 -2.60
CA SER A 163 15.07 -16.36 -1.62
C SER A 163 15.11 -15.44 -0.40
N PHE A 164 14.85 -15.97 0.78
CA PHE A 164 14.98 -15.22 2.03
C PHE A 164 16.42 -14.74 2.25
N VAL A 165 17.41 -15.59 1.91
CA VAL A 165 18.83 -15.27 2.04
C VAL A 165 19.21 -14.03 1.23
N PHE A 166 18.64 -13.86 0.02
CA PHE A 166 18.85 -12.65 -0.80
C PHE A 166 18.56 -11.37 0.01
N TRP A 167 17.39 -11.30 0.66
CA TRP A 167 16.99 -10.12 1.42
C TRP A 167 17.79 -9.93 2.71
N VAL A 168 18.21 -11.01 3.37
CA VAL A 168 19.13 -10.93 4.52
C VAL A 168 20.47 -10.33 4.12
N ILE A 169 21.02 -10.73 2.97
CA ILE A 169 22.25 -10.14 2.43
C ILE A 169 22.05 -8.66 2.13
N VAL A 170 20.99 -8.31 1.40
CA VAL A 170 20.72 -6.91 1.00
C VAL A 170 20.62 -6.00 2.22
N HIS A 171 19.77 -6.35 3.19
CA HIS A 171 19.59 -5.53 4.39
C HIS A 171 20.83 -5.55 5.28
N GLY A 172 21.44 -6.72 5.49
CA GLY A 172 22.62 -6.85 6.35
C GLY A 172 23.83 -6.07 5.82
N ILE A 173 24.05 -6.05 4.51
CA ILE A 173 25.11 -5.23 3.89
C ILE A 173 24.74 -3.75 3.91
N ALA A 174 23.51 -3.38 3.53
CA ALA A 174 23.06 -1.98 3.53
C ALA A 174 23.16 -1.32 4.92
N ASP A 175 23.00 -2.13 5.98
CA ASP A 175 23.06 -1.69 7.38
C ASP A 175 24.44 -1.87 8.01
N GLY A 176 25.42 -2.41 7.27
CA GLY A 176 26.75 -2.72 7.79
C GLY A 176 26.70 -3.68 8.98
N ALA A 177 25.71 -4.57 9.01
CA ALA A 177 25.29 -5.32 10.17
C ALA A 177 26.10 -6.61 10.39
N PHE A 178 26.76 -7.14 9.36
CA PHE A 178 27.67 -8.28 9.49
C PHE A 178 29.01 -7.86 10.10
N LYS A 179 29.51 -8.64 11.06
CA LYS A 179 30.80 -8.39 11.71
C LYS A 179 31.96 -8.70 10.75
N GLY A 180 32.78 -7.70 10.47
CA GLY A 180 33.97 -7.84 9.60
C GLY A 180 33.66 -8.10 8.12
N ILE A 181 32.44 -7.86 7.67
CA ILE A 181 32.01 -7.98 6.27
C ILE A 181 31.19 -6.74 5.92
N SER A 182 31.57 -6.07 4.83
CA SER A 182 31.01 -4.78 4.44
C SER A 182 30.45 -4.75 3.03
N THR A 183 30.81 -5.73 2.19
CA THR A 183 30.38 -5.80 0.78
C THR A 183 29.74 -7.15 0.43
N VAL A 184 28.98 -7.15 -0.66
CA VAL A 184 28.37 -8.37 -1.21
C VAL A 184 29.46 -9.36 -1.63
N GLU A 185 30.54 -8.87 -2.23
CA GLU A 185 31.67 -9.68 -2.70
C GLU A 185 32.37 -10.37 -1.52
N GLU A 186 32.73 -9.61 -0.47
CA GLU A 186 33.36 -10.16 0.73
C GLU A 186 32.52 -11.26 1.37
N LEU A 187 31.19 -11.09 1.38
CA LEU A 187 30.25 -12.06 1.95
C LEU A 187 30.20 -13.34 1.11
N LEU A 188 30.07 -13.22 -0.21
CA LEU A 188 29.94 -14.36 -1.12
C LEU A 188 31.27 -15.12 -1.28
N GLU A 189 32.41 -14.51 -0.99
CA GLU A 189 33.72 -15.16 -0.93
C GLU A 189 33.94 -15.97 0.35
N LYS A 190 33.14 -15.72 1.40
CA LYS A 190 33.28 -16.45 2.66
C LYS A 190 33.02 -17.95 2.47
N ARG A 191 33.88 -18.76 3.09
CA ARG A 191 33.77 -20.22 3.14
C ARG A 191 33.96 -20.68 4.58
N PRO A 192 33.36 -21.81 5.00
CA PRO A 192 33.60 -22.35 6.32
C PRO A 192 35.10 -22.46 6.64
N PRO A 193 35.55 -22.08 7.85
CA PRO A 193 36.94 -22.23 8.25
C PRO A 193 37.43 -23.68 8.07
N LYS A 194 38.72 -23.85 7.74
CA LYS A 194 39.31 -25.17 7.59
C LYS A 194 39.03 -26.05 8.82
N GLY A 195 38.51 -27.25 8.59
CA GLY A 195 38.13 -28.19 9.65
C GLY A 195 36.72 -27.97 10.23
N ARG A 196 35.93 -27.04 9.69
CA ARG A 196 34.51 -26.88 10.02
C ARG A 196 33.63 -27.12 8.80
N GLU A 197 32.53 -27.81 9.01
CA GLU A 197 31.51 -28.06 7.98
C GLU A 197 30.59 -26.85 7.76
N SER A 198 30.53 -25.94 8.74
CA SER A 198 29.67 -24.76 8.70
C SER A 198 30.32 -23.55 9.35
N TRP A 199 29.81 -22.37 8.99
CA TRP A 199 30.20 -21.10 9.59
C TRP A 199 28.98 -20.21 9.79
N THR A 200 28.75 -19.82 11.04
CA THR A 200 27.71 -18.85 11.40
C THR A 200 28.27 -17.44 11.31
N LEU A 201 27.60 -16.59 10.51
CA LEU A 201 27.88 -15.16 10.47
C LEU A 201 27.37 -14.48 11.74
N GLU A 202 28.18 -13.61 12.32
CA GLU A 202 27.82 -12.83 13.51
C GLU A 202 27.35 -11.42 13.12
N TRP A 203 26.29 -10.95 13.79
CA TRP A 203 25.85 -9.56 13.72
C TRP A 203 26.75 -8.66 14.59
N LYS A 204 26.93 -7.41 14.20
CA LYS A 204 27.50 -6.39 15.09
C LYS A 204 26.53 -6.07 16.23
N GLU A 205 27.06 -5.69 17.40
CA GLU A 205 26.26 -5.43 18.59
C GLU A 205 25.24 -4.29 18.39
N ASP A 206 25.65 -3.21 17.71
CA ASP A 206 24.81 -2.05 17.39
C ASP A 206 23.70 -2.37 16.37
N ALA A 207 23.84 -3.45 15.60
CA ALA A 207 22.86 -3.87 14.61
C ALA A 207 21.75 -4.78 15.17
N LYS A 208 21.94 -5.37 16.36
CA LYS A 208 20.99 -6.33 16.95
C LYS A 208 19.60 -5.74 17.23
N GLU A 209 19.55 -4.45 17.54
CA GLU A 209 18.30 -3.72 17.83
C GLU A 209 17.72 -3.02 16.59
N LEU A 210 18.38 -3.11 15.43
CA LEU A 210 17.90 -2.48 14.21
C LEU A 210 16.68 -3.25 13.65
N PRO A 211 15.59 -2.56 13.31
CA PRO A 211 14.48 -3.20 12.62
C PRO A 211 14.91 -3.69 11.23
N PHE A 212 14.71 -4.98 10.96
CA PHE A 212 14.97 -5.56 9.63
C PHE A 212 14.07 -4.93 8.55
N PHE A 213 12.78 -4.74 8.86
CA PHE A 213 11.84 -4.02 8.01
C PHE A 213 11.65 -2.60 8.55
N ARG A 214 12.33 -1.62 7.96
CA ARG A 214 12.30 -0.23 8.39
C ARG A 214 11.09 0.53 7.87
N MET A 215 10.61 1.49 8.65
CA MET A 215 9.61 2.45 8.19
C MET A 215 10.23 3.36 7.12
N THR A 216 9.55 3.53 5.99
CA THR A 216 9.93 4.48 4.94
C THR A 216 9.00 5.68 4.90
N THR A 217 9.58 6.88 4.81
CA THR A 217 8.87 8.17 4.70
C THR A 217 9.27 8.88 3.41
N SER A 218 8.67 10.04 3.12
CA SER A 218 9.09 10.90 2.00
C SER A 218 10.54 11.38 2.12
N GLU A 219 11.09 11.41 3.33
CA GLU A 219 12.47 11.79 3.59
C GLU A 219 13.45 10.60 3.50
N GLY A 220 12.93 9.38 3.33
CA GLY A 220 13.71 8.15 3.30
C GLY A 220 13.36 7.17 4.43
N PRO A 221 14.10 6.05 4.53
CA PRO A 221 13.95 5.07 5.61
C PRO A 221 14.35 5.67 6.97
N LYS A 222 13.60 5.31 8.01
CA LYS A 222 13.91 5.59 9.41
C LYS A 222 14.82 4.49 9.94
N ALA A 223 15.97 4.86 10.50
CA ALA A 223 16.99 3.90 10.91
C ALA A 223 16.53 2.93 12.01
N ASN A 224 15.75 3.42 12.97
CA ASN A 224 15.38 2.71 14.20
C ASN A 224 13.87 2.47 14.35
N GLU A 225 13.06 2.79 13.35
CA GLU A 225 11.61 2.58 13.40
C GLU A 225 11.20 1.40 12.54
N ALA A 226 10.51 0.44 13.14
CA ALA A 226 9.97 -0.71 12.43
C ALA A 226 8.77 -0.35 11.56
N TRP A 227 8.59 -1.09 10.48
CA TRP A 227 7.44 -0.98 9.62
C TRP A 227 6.17 -1.41 10.36
N THR A 228 5.18 -0.52 10.45
CA THR A 228 3.92 -0.82 11.12
C THR A 228 3.00 -1.69 10.26
N PHE A 229 2.15 -2.50 10.90
CA PHE A 229 1.13 -3.29 10.20
C PHE A 229 0.20 -2.42 9.34
N SER A 230 -0.18 -1.24 9.83
CA SER A 230 -1.00 -0.29 9.08
C SER A 230 -0.34 0.14 7.77
N SER A 231 0.98 0.38 7.80
CA SER A 231 1.74 0.76 6.61
C SER A 231 1.93 -0.42 5.66
N LEU A 232 2.23 -1.63 6.16
CA LEU A 232 2.27 -2.84 5.33
C LEU A 232 0.93 -3.08 4.61
N ARG A 233 -0.17 -3.03 5.36
CA ARG A 233 -1.53 -3.17 4.82
C ARG A 233 -1.81 -2.13 3.74
N HIS A 234 -1.45 -0.87 3.98
CA HIS A 234 -1.65 0.20 3.01
C HIS A 234 -0.89 -0.06 1.71
N HIS A 235 0.39 -0.46 1.79
CA HIS A 235 1.21 -0.72 0.62
C HIS A 235 0.72 -1.93 -0.19
N LEU A 236 0.36 -3.04 0.46
CA LEU A 236 -0.21 -4.22 -0.22
C LEU A 236 -1.55 -3.90 -0.90
N THR A 237 -2.43 -3.16 -0.22
CA THR A 237 -3.71 -2.74 -0.78
C THR A 237 -3.49 -1.83 -2.00
N SER A 238 -2.62 -0.83 -1.87
CA SER A 238 -2.32 0.09 -2.98
C SER A 238 -1.62 -0.60 -4.15
N LEU A 239 -0.83 -1.65 -3.91
CA LEU A 239 -0.23 -2.47 -4.97
C LEU A 239 -1.31 -3.18 -5.78
N ALA A 240 -2.24 -3.87 -5.11
CA ALA A 240 -3.36 -4.56 -5.77
C ALA A 240 -4.24 -3.59 -6.57
N GLU A 241 -4.61 -2.45 -5.98
CA GLU A 241 -5.42 -1.42 -6.67
C GLU A 241 -4.72 -0.86 -7.91
N ARG A 242 -3.39 -0.65 -7.87
CA ARG A 242 -2.62 -0.16 -9.03
C ARG A 242 -2.47 -1.20 -10.14
N ASP A 243 -2.57 -2.48 -9.80
CA ASP A 243 -2.45 -3.58 -10.76
C ASP A 243 -3.81 -4.11 -11.26
N GLY A 244 -4.89 -3.39 -10.94
CA GLY A 244 -6.22 -3.65 -11.49
C GLY A 244 -7.07 -4.64 -10.70
N PHE A 245 -6.67 -5.03 -9.50
CA PHE A 245 -7.45 -5.97 -8.69
C PHE A 245 -8.61 -5.25 -7.99
N ARG A 246 -9.82 -5.80 -8.13
CA ARG A 246 -10.99 -5.38 -7.33
C ARG A 246 -10.81 -5.71 -5.86
N ASP A 247 -10.28 -6.90 -5.58
CA ASP A 247 -10.06 -7.39 -4.23
C ASP A 247 -8.83 -6.77 -3.57
N ARG A 248 -8.92 -6.57 -2.25
CA ARG A 248 -7.78 -6.08 -1.46
C ARG A 248 -6.83 -7.23 -1.13
N LEU A 249 -5.55 -7.06 -1.44
CA LEU A 249 -4.50 -7.99 -1.00
C LEU A 249 -4.28 -7.88 0.52
N ARG A 250 -4.68 -8.92 1.26
CA ARG A 250 -4.57 -8.96 2.73
C ARG A 250 -3.47 -9.92 3.17
N VAL A 251 -2.71 -9.54 4.20
CA VAL A 251 -1.73 -10.43 4.85
C VAL A 251 -2.37 -11.73 5.33
N HIS A 252 -3.61 -11.67 5.86
CA HIS A 252 -4.36 -12.87 6.26
C HIS A 252 -4.73 -13.77 5.08
N GLY A 253 -4.94 -13.22 3.89
CA GLY A 253 -5.19 -14.00 2.67
C GLY A 253 -3.94 -14.78 2.24
N ILE A 254 -2.76 -14.14 2.28
CA ILE A 254 -1.47 -14.81 2.02
C ILE A 254 -1.25 -15.95 3.02
N ARG A 255 -1.52 -15.71 4.32
CA ARG A 255 -1.42 -16.74 5.36
C ARG A 255 -2.41 -17.88 5.16
N GLY A 256 -3.66 -17.58 4.76
CA GLY A 256 -4.66 -18.60 4.43
C GLY A 256 -4.24 -19.46 3.23
N ALA A 257 -3.71 -18.84 2.17
CA ALA A 257 -3.16 -19.57 1.03
C ALA A 257 -2.00 -20.51 1.43
N MET A 258 -1.12 -20.06 2.33
CA MET A 258 -0.06 -20.90 2.88
C MET A 258 -0.63 -22.02 3.77
N ALA A 259 -1.61 -21.73 4.63
CA ALA A 259 -2.29 -22.70 5.48
C ALA A 259 -2.92 -23.83 4.66
N ASN A 260 -3.52 -23.51 3.51
CA ASN A 260 -4.12 -24.50 2.61
C ASN A 260 -3.07 -25.40 1.93
N LYS A 261 -1.80 -24.99 1.84
CA LYS A 261 -0.71 -25.76 1.20
C LYS A 261 0.08 -26.66 2.14
N ILE A 262 -0.10 -26.50 3.45
CA ILE A 262 0.71 -27.20 4.47
C ILE A 262 -0.18 -27.98 5.43
N ASP A 263 0.34 -29.08 5.96
CA ASP A 263 -0.34 -29.83 7.00
C ASP A 263 -0.37 -29.05 8.33
N ARG A 264 -1.37 -29.34 9.18
CA ARG A 264 -1.96 -28.52 10.25
C ARG A 264 -1.02 -27.97 11.34
N LYS A 265 0.27 -28.30 11.32
CA LYS A 265 1.27 -27.97 12.36
C LYS A 265 2.38 -27.01 11.90
N ALA A 266 2.43 -26.61 10.63
CA ALA A 266 3.60 -25.92 10.07
C ALA A 266 3.61 -24.37 10.20
N LEU A 267 2.50 -23.71 10.57
CA LEU A 267 2.42 -22.24 10.70
C LEU A 267 2.93 -21.67 12.04
N ASP A 268 3.51 -22.50 12.91
CA ASP A 268 4.07 -22.11 14.20
C ASP A 268 3.10 -21.30 15.08
N HIS A 269 1.80 -21.58 14.96
CA HIS A 269 0.79 -21.09 15.90
C HIS A 269 0.81 -21.97 17.14
N MET A 270 0.94 -21.35 18.32
CA MET A 270 0.90 -22.05 19.61
C MET A 270 -0.44 -22.76 19.88
N ASP A 271 -1.49 -22.45 19.11
CA ASP A 271 -2.85 -22.94 19.27
C ASP A 271 -3.36 -23.58 17.97
N HIS A 272 -3.81 -24.83 18.05
CA HIS A 272 -4.30 -25.61 16.92
C HIS A 272 -5.60 -25.03 16.34
N ASP A 273 -6.46 -24.44 17.18
CA ASP A 273 -7.74 -23.87 16.74
C ASP A 273 -7.55 -22.58 15.93
N SER A 274 -6.44 -21.88 16.17
CA SER A 274 -6.07 -20.70 15.40
C SER A 274 -5.68 -21.04 13.96
N TYR A 275 -5.17 -22.24 13.69
CA TYR A 275 -4.92 -22.74 12.33
C TYR A 275 -6.22 -22.97 11.56
N LEU A 276 -7.22 -23.60 12.19
CA LEU A 276 -8.52 -23.90 11.55
C LEU A 276 -9.22 -22.66 11.02
N LYS A 277 -8.98 -21.48 11.63
CA LYS A 277 -9.53 -20.19 11.15
C LYS A 277 -8.95 -19.72 9.82
N TYR A 278 -7.77 -20.20 9.43
CA TYR A 278 -7.12 -19.84 8.18
C TYR A 278 -7.38 -20.85 7.07
N GLN A 279 -7.86 -22.05 7.41
CA GLN A 279 -8.20 -23.07 6.43
C GLN A 279 -9.52 -22.70 5.73
N SER A 280 -9.57 -22.90 4.41
CA SER A 280 -10.81 -22.73 3.66
C SER A 280 -11.89 -23.70 4.16
N SER A 281 -13.13 -23.23 4.28
CA SER A 281 -14.30 -24.09 4.51
C SER A 281 -14.67 -24.92 3.27
N LEU A 282 -14.16 -24.54 2.09
CA LEU A 282 -14.36 -25.26 0.85
C LEU A 282 -13.37 -26.42 0.77
N LYS A 283 -13.88 -27.65 0.68
CA LYS A 283 -13.06 -28.84 0.43
C LYS A 283 -12.54 -28.80 -1.00
N ALA A 284 -11.24 -29.03 -1.19
CA ALA A 284 -10.60 -29.13 -2.49
C ALA A 284 -10.87 -30.50 -3.13
N VAL A 285 -12.14 -30.77 -3.45
CA VAL A 285 -12.59 -32.04 -3.97
C VAL A 285 -13.43 -31.77 -5.21
N ASP A 286 -12.99 -32.30 -6.35
CA ASP A 286 -13.78 -32.32 -7.56
C ASP A 286 -14.75 -33.51 -7.48
N MET A 287 -15.97 -33.24 -7.02
CA MET A 287 -16.98 -34.27 -6.80
C MET A 287 -17.43 -34.91 -8.11
N MET A 288 -17.40 -34.17 -9.22
CA MET A 288 -17.83 -34.68 -10.52
C MET A 288 -16.78 -35.63 -11.08
N ALA A 289 -15.50 -35.24 -11.04
CA ALA A 289 -14.42 -36.12 -11.46
C ALA A 289 -14.36 -37.39 -10.60
N LEU A 290 -14.51 -37.26 -9.27
CA LEU A 290 -14.58 -38.42 -8.38
C LEU A 290 -15.79 -39.33 -8.63
N TYR A 291 -16.96 -38.75 -8.94
CA TYR A 291 -18.16 -39.55 -9.20
C TYR A 291 -18.09 -40.30 -10.54
N HIS A 292 -17.36 -39.76 -11.51
CA HIS A 292 -17.24 -40.29 -12.86
C HIS A 292 -15.90 -40.99 -13.14
N ASP A 293 -15.05 -41.20 -12.12
CA ASP A 293 -13.71 -41.76 -12.25
C ASP A 293 -12.84 -41.02 -13.30
N LEU A 294 -12.94 -39.69 -13.33
CA LEU A 294 -12.14 -38.80 -14.18
C LEU A 294 -10.97 -38.19 -13.40
N ASP A 295 -9.97 -37.69 -14.13
CA ASP A 295 -8.92 -36.86 -13.55
C ASP A 295 -9.52 -35.54 -13.06
N PRO A 296 -9.24 -35.12 -11.81
CA PRO A 296 -9.79 -33.89 -11.28
C PRO A 296 -9.20 -32.65 -11.97
N ASP A 297 -10.07 -31.73 -12.38
CA ASP A 297 -9.67 -30.43 -12.90
C ASP A 297 -9.86 -29.36 -11.83
N TYR A 298 -8.75 -28.76 -11.41
CA TYR A 298 -8.74 -27.69 -10.43
C TYR A 298 -8.48 -26.31 -11.03
N GLU A 299 -8.31 -26.16 -12.35
CA GLU A 299 -7.96 -24.88 -12.98
C GLU A 299 -9.02 -23.81 -12.69
N CYS A 300 -10.29 -24.12 -12.98
CA CYS A 300 -11.42 -23.24 -12.66
C CYS A 300 -11.43 -22.88 -11.16
N ARG A 301 -11.21 -23.87 -10.28
CA ARG A 301 -11.18 -23.64 -8.83
C ARG A 301 -10.02 -22.75 -8.41
N GLU A 302 -8.84 -22.95 -8.97
CA GLU A 302 -7.65 -22.14 -8.70
C GLU A 302 -7.84 -20.71 -9.17
N MET A 303 -8.50 -20.51 -10.32
CA MET A 303 -8.90 -19.20 -10.80
C MET A 303 -9.90 -18.53 -9.84
N GLU A 304 -10.99 -19.20 -9.47
CA GLU A 304 -12.02 -18.70 -8.54
C GLU A 304 -11.45 -18.37 -7.14
N GLN A 305 -10.45 -19.12 -6.67
CA GLN A 305 -9.76 -18.85 -5.41
C GLN A 305 -8.68 -17.76 -5.53
N SER A 306 -8.33 -17.38 -6.75
CA SER A 306 -7.33 -16.36 -7.04
C SER A 306 -7.99 -15.00 -7.16
N MET A 307 -7.33 -13.97 -6.60
CA MET A 307 -7.71 -12.59 -6.87
C MET A 307 -7.62 -12.24 -8.36
N ALA A 308 -6.88 -13.02 -9.16
CA ALA A 308 -6.76 -12.83 -10.61
C ALA A 308 -8.11 -12.89 -11.33
N HIS A 309 -9.08 -13.65 -10.82
CA HIS A 309 -10.43 -13.70 -11.37
C HIS A 309 -11.13 -12.34 -11.35
N HIS A 310 -10.85 -11.50 -10.34
CA HIS A 310 -11.40 -10.15 -10.22
C HIS A 310 -10.39 -9.04 -10.61
N ARG A 311 -9.44 -9.35 -11.50
CA ARG A 311 -8.49 -8.37 -12.02
C ARG A 311 -8.98 -7.83 -13.35
N ASP A 312 -9.07 -6.51 -13.46
CA ASP A 312 -9.34 -5.82 -14.72
C ASP A 312 -8.37 -4.67 -14.92
N GLN A 313 -7.57 -4.75 -16.00
CA GLN A 313 -6.62 -3.69 -16.36
C GLN A 313 -7.33 -2.44 -16.90
N ASN A 314 -8.64 -2.49 -17.14
CA ASN A 314 -9.46 -1.37 -17.56
C ASN A 314 -9.85 -0.42 -16.43
N VAL A 315 -9.75 -0.85 -15.16
CA VAL A 315 -10.12 -0.04 -14.01
C VAL A 315 -9.39 1.32 -13.99
N PRO A 316 -10.09 2.43 -13.73
CA PRO A 316 -9.46 3.74 -13.70
C PRO A 316 -8.54 3.93 -12.48
N LEU A 317 -7.30 4.36 -12.73
CA LEU A 317 -6.33 4.69 -11.67
C LEU A 317 -6.38 6.15 -11.21
N ARG A 318 -7.24 6.96 -11.80
CA ARG A 318 -7.46 8.36 -11.43
C ARG A 318 -8.90 8.75 -11.78
N LEU A 319 -9.39 9.80 -11.16
CA LEU A 319 -10.62 10.44 -11.62
C LEU A 319 -10.45 10.85 -13.07
N ASP A 320 -11.48 10.59 -13.85
CA ASP A 320 -11.58 11.15 -15.18
C ASP A 320 -11.81 12.66 -15.08
N ALA A 321 -11.82 13.25 -16.26
CA ALA A 321 -11.96 14.66 -16.44
C ALA A 321 -13.27 15.21 -15.81
N ALA A 322 -14.41 14.61 -16.14
CA ALA A 322 -15.72 15.07 -15.73
C ALA A 322 -15.91 14.95 -14.20
N SER A 323 -15.52 13.83 -13.62
CA SER A 323 -15.60 13.58 -12.17
C SER A 323 -14.68 14.50 -11.38
N LEU A 324 -13.54 14.89 -11.95
CA LEU A 324 -12.65 15.87 -11.35
C LEU A 324 -13.25 17.29 -11.38
N ALA A 325 -13.96 17.65 -12.44
CA ALA A 325 -14.68 18.92 -12.53
C ALA A 325 -15.84 18.96 -11.51
N GLU A 326 -16.58 17.86 -11.35
CA GLU A 326 -17.61 17.73 -10.31
C GLU A 326 -17.02 17.89 -8.90
N PHE A 327 -15.91 17.22 -8.61
CA PHE A 327 -15.20 17.37 -7.33
C PHE A 327 -14.78 18.82 -7.04
N GLU A 328 -14.48 19.61 -8.08
CA GLU A 328 -14.10 21.01 -7.93
C GLU A 328 -15.29 21.96 -7.72
N LYS A 329 -16.51 21.52 -8.06
CA LYS A 329 -17.76 22.24 -7.80
C LYS A 329 -18.34 22.00 -6.41
N ASP A 330 -17.82 21.02 -5.66
CA ASP A 330 -18.21 20.76 -4.27
C ASP A 330 -17.94 21.99 -3.39
N GLU A 331 -18.96 22.45 -2.65
CA GLU A 331 -18.93 23.69 -1.86
C GLU A 331 -17.79 23.69 -0.82
N GLU A 332 -17.56 22.56 -0.14
CA GLU A 332 -16.49 22.42 0.83
C GLU A 332 -15.12 22.53 0.15
N VAL A 333 -14.97 21.94 -1.04
CA VAL A 333 -13.74 22.03 -1.83
C VAL A 333 -13.50 23.46 -2.31
N ILE A 334 -14.54 24.20 -2.70
CA ILE A 334 -14.45 25.63 -3.08
C ILE A 334 -13.95 26.44 -1.88
N LEU A 335 -14.58 26.32 -0.71
CA LEU A 335 -14.19 27.02 0.51
C LEU A 335 -12.75 26.69 0.93
N ILE A 336 -12.36 25.41 0.86
CA ILE A 336 -10.98 24.99 1.13
C ILE A 336 -10.01 25.67 0.15
N ASN A 337 -10.35 25.76 -1.14
CA ASN A 337 -9.48 26.39 -2.14
C ASN A 337 -9.35 27.90 -1.94
N GLN A 338 -10.44 28.58 -1.59
CA GLN A 338 -10.44 30.02 -1.26
C GLN A 338 -9.52 30.27 -0.06
N ARG A 339 -9.70 29.54 1.05
CA ARG A 339 -8.86 29.68 2.24
C ARG A 339 -7.39 29.35 1.97
N ILE A 340 -7.09 28.33 1.16
CA ILE A 340 -5.71 28.04 0.74
C ILE A 340 -5.11 29.22 -0.05
N SER A 341 -5.90 29.88 -0.90
CA SER A 341 -5.46 31.03 -1.68
C SER A 341 -5.14 32.23 -0.77
N GLU A 342 -6.04 32.57 0.15
CA GLU A 342 -5.86 33.61 1.17
C GLU A 342 -4.59 33.38 1.98
N LEU A 343 -4.47 32.20 2.60
CA LEU A 343 -3.29 31.82 3.38
C LEU A 343 -2.00 31.89 2.55
N THR A 344 -2.06 31.56 1.26
CA THR A 344 -0.89 31.64 0.38
C THR A 344 -0.49 33.08 0.10
N GLN A 345 -1.46 33.99 -0.03
CA GLN A 345 -1.22 35.43 -0.15
C GLN A 345 -0.65 36.00 1.15
N GLU A 346 -1.25 35.67 2.31
CA GLU A 346 -0.80 36.10 3.64
C GLU A 346 0.63 35.63 3.95
N ILE A 347 0.97 34.38 3.62
CA ILE A 347 2.34 33.85 3.79
C ILE A 347 3.34 34.63 2.92
N HIS A 348 2.93 35.15 1.76
CA HIS A 348 3.74 35.96 0.85
C HIS A 348 5.17 35.41 0.60
N GLY A 349 5.29 34.09 0.46
CA GLY A 349 6.58 33.41 0.25
C GLY A 349 7.56 33.46 1.43
N ARG A 350 7.09 33.82 2.64
CA ARG A 350 7.88 33.89 3.89
C ARG A 350 7.40 32.83 4.90
N PRO A 351 7.49 31.53 4.59
CA PRO A 351 6.94 30.47 5.44
C PRO A 351 7.53 30.45 6.85
N ASP A 352 8.80 30.83 7.01
CA ASP A 352 9.50 30.80 8.29
C ASP A 352 8.94 31.82 9.31
N LYS A 353 8.27 32.87 8.82
CA LYS A 353 7.67 33.93 9.66
C LYS A 353 6.19 33.68 9.98
N HIS A 354 5.57 32.67 9.34
CA HIS A 354 4.13 32.40 9.39
C HIS A 354 3.87 30.91 9.62
N ALA A 355 4.52 30.32 10.63
CA ALA A 355 4.50 28.87 10.87
C ALA A 355 3.08 28.34 11.17
N ASP A 356 2.26 29.13 11.85
CA ASP A 356 0.85 28.89 12.12
C ASP A 356 0.00 28.84 10.83
N LEU A 357 0.14 29.84 9.95
CA LEU A 357 -0.56 29.88 8.66
C LEU A 357 -0.12 28.72 7.74
N VAL A 358 1.17 28.36 7.77
CA VAL A 358 1.70 27.20 7.06
C VAL A 358 1.08 25.90 7.58
N SER A 359 0.95 25.77 8.90
CA SER A 359 0.32 24.61 9.55
C SER A 359 -1.17 24.51 9.19
N GLU A 360 -1.92 25.61 9.25
CA GLU A 360 -3.32 25.67 8.83
C GLU A 360 -3.49 25.26 7.36
N ARG A 361 -2.68 25.84 6.47
CA ARG A 361 -2.70 25.51 5.04
C ARG A 361 -2.39 24.02 4.80
N SER A 362 -1.47 23.44 5.56
CA SER A 362 -1.14 22.01 5.49
C SER A 362 -2.30 21.11 5.91
N LYS A 363 -3.05 21.49 6.96
CA LYS A 363 -4.27 20.78 7.39
C LYS A 363 -5.33 20.83 6.29
N LEU A 364 -5.52 21.98 5.64
CA LEU A 364 -6.46 22.13 4.52
C LEU A 364 -6.06 21.27 3.31
N TYR A 365 -4.78 21.22 2.94
CA TYR A 365 -4.29 20.31 1.91
C TYR A 365 -4.57 18.84 2.26
N THR A 366 -4.37 18.46 3.51
CA THR A 366 -4.63 17.09 3.99
C THR A 366 -6.11 16.75 3.93
N ARG A 367 -6.99 17.68 4.35
CA ARG A 367 -8.45 17.54 4.28
C ARG A 367 -8.92 17.36 2.84
N LYS A 368 -8.50 18.26 1.93
CA LYS A 368 -8.81 18.16 0.49
C LYS A 368 -8.30 16.84 -0.11
N ALA A 369 -7.09 16.42 0.23
CA ALA A 369 -6.53 15.16 -0.26
C ALA A 369 -7.30 13.94 0.24
N LYS A 370 -7.81 13.96 1.48
CA LYS A 370 -8.69 12.90 2.00
C LYS A 370 -9.99 12.82 1.21
N LYS A 371 -10.65 13.96 0.98
CA LYS A 371 -11.90 14.02 0.21
C LYS A 371 -11.72 13.57 -1.24
N LEU A 372 -10.62 13.97 -1.88
CA LEU A 372 -10.27 13.50 -3.23
C LEU A 372 -10.03 11.98 -3.29
N ARG A 373 -9.41 11.40 -2.25
CA ARG A 373 -9.24 9.94 -2.15
C ARG A 373 -10.59 9.24 -2.01
N THR A 374 -11.49 9.77 -1.19
CA THR A 374 -12.86 9.24 -1.05
C THR A 374 -13.62 9.28 -2.37
N LYS A 375 -13.66 10.43 -3.05
CA LYS A 375 -14.32 10.56 -4.38
C LYS A 375 -13.71 9.60 -5.40
N ARG A 376 -12.39 9.37 -5.37
CA ARG A 376 -11.73 8.37 -6.22
C ARG A 376 -12.16 6.94 -5.88
N SER A 377 -12.26 6.59 -4.60
CA SER A 377 -12.76 5.26 -4.19
C SER A 377 -14.19 5.02 -4.66
N GLU A 378 -15.08 6.01 -4.49
CA GLU A 378 -16.46 5.95 -4.95
C GLU A 378 -16.55 5.82 -6.48
N PHE A 379 -15.74 6.60 -7.21
CA PHE A 379 -15.67 6.53 -8.67
C PHE A 379 -15.23 5.14 -9.17
N ILE A 380 -14.21 4.54 -8.54
CA ILE A 380 -13.73 3.20 -8.89
C ILE A 380 -14.78 2.14 -8.52
N GLU A 381 -15.43 2.26 -7.37
CA GLU A 381 -16.49 1.34 -6.95
C GLU A 381 -17.69 1.39 -7.91
N ASN A 382 -18.11 2.59 -8.31
CA ASN A 382 -19.15 2.76 -9.32
C ASN A 382 -18.74 2.14 -10.66
N TRP A 383 -17.49 2.35 -11.09
CA TRP A 383 -16.98 1.72 -12.32
C TRP A 383 -17.09 0.19 -12.26
N TRP A 384 -16.70 -0.43 -11.15
CA TRP A 384 -16.86 -1.89 -10.98
C TRP A 384 -18.31 -2.36 -11.04
N ASN A 385 -19.26 -1.56 -10.57
CA ASN A 385 -20.67 -1.92 -10.56
C ASN A 385 -21.30 -1.87 -11.96
N VAL A 386 -20.79 -1.03 -12.87
CA VAL A 386 -21.38 -0.84 -14.21
C VAL A 386 -20.55 -1.46 -15.33
N CYS A 387 -19.26 -1.76 -15.11
CA CYS A 387 -18.36 -2.21 -16.17
C CYS A 387 -18.80 -3.49 -16.88
N TYR A 388 -19.48 -4.40 -16.17
CA TYR A 388 -20.00 -5.63 -16.75
C TYR A 388 -21.02 -5.34 -17.86
N ASP A 389 -21.99 -4.46 -17.59
CA ASP A 389 -23.02 -4.10 -18.56
C ASP A 389 -22.40 -3.41 -19.78
N GLU A 390 -21.40 -2.55 -19.57
CA GLU A 390 -20.62 -1.91 -20.64
C GLU A 390 -19.94 -2.95 -21.55
N TYR A 391 -19.31 -3.98 -20.96
CA TYR A 391 -18.69 -5.05 -21.74
C TYR A 391 -19.71 -5.87 -22.52
N ILE A 392 -20.88 -6.17 -21.94
CA ILE A 392 -21.95 -6.91 -22.62
C ILE A 392 -22.49 -6.14 -23.82
N ILE A 393 -22.58 -4.81 -23.72
CA ILE A 393 -23.01 -3.93 -24.81
C ILE A 393 -21.90 -3.76 -25.87
N GLY A 394 -20.67 -4.19 -25.57
CA GLY A 394 -19.51 -4.09 -26.46
C GLY A 394 -18.82 -2.72 -26.42
N ASN A 395 -19.03 -1.94 -25.35
CA ASN A 395 -18.34 -0.67 -25.16
C ASN A 395 -16.90 -0.89 -24.70
N ASP A 396 -15.98 -0.12 -25.29
CA ASP A 396 -14.56 -0.13 -24.89
C ASP A 396 -14.21 1.03 -23.94
N PHE A 397 -13.28 0.78 -23.00
CA PHE A 397 -12.74 1.79 -22.08
C PHE A 397 -11.59 2.61 -22.71
N LEU A 398 -11.83 3.24 -23.87
CA LEU A 398 -10.80 3.93 -24.65
C LEU A 398 -10.46 5.35 -24.14
N GLU A 399 -11.32 5.97 -23.33
CA GLU A 399 -11.14 7.31 -22.74
C GLU A 399 -10.16 7.31 -21.55
N ARG A 400 -8.96 6.76 -21.76
CA ARG A 400 -7.90 6.68 -20.73
C ARG A 400 -6.51 6.52 -21.33
N ASP A 401 -5.52 6.97 -20.57
CA ASP A 401 -4.10 6.74 -20.85
C ASP A 401 -3.70 5.33 -20.37
N THR A 402 -3.31 4.47 -21.31
CA THR A 402 -2.89 3.08 -21.07
C THR A 402 -1.37 2.94 -20.90
N THR A 403 -0.62 4.05 -20.91
CA THR A 403 0.85 4.01 -20.86
C THR A 403 1.37 3.45 -19.54
N CYS A 404 2.25 2.45 -19.60
CA CYS A 404 2.93 1.92 -18.43
C CYS A 404 3.96 2.92 -17.89
N LEU A 405 3.64 3.61 -16.80
CA LEU A 405 4.54 4.62 -16.21
C LEU A 405 5.89 4.04 -15.77
N PHE A 406 5.94 2.76 -15.36
CA PHE A 406 7.19 2.13 -14.97
C PHE A 406 8.18 2.03 -16.13
N GLN A 407 7.73 1.76 -17.36
CA GLN A 407 8.59 1.75 -18.55
C GLN A 407 9.18 3.13 -18.87
N ILE A 408 8.51 4.21 -18.44
CA ILE A 408 9.07 5.57 -18.53
C ILE A 408 10.12 5.76 -17.44
N TYR A 409 9.80 5.41 -16.19
CA TYR A 409 10.70 5.64 -15.05
C TYR A 409 11.95 4.77 -15.06
N SER A 410 11.86 3.53 -15.56
CA SER A 410 12.95 2.55 -15.53
C SER A 410 14.21 3.05 -16.22
N LYS A 411 14.05 3.85 -17.29
CA LYS A 411 15.14 4.51 -18.02
C LYS A 411 16.00 5.42 -17.13
N TYR A 412 15.41 5.95 -16.05
CA TYR A 412 16.05 6.86 -15.09
C TYR A 412 16.37 6.16 -13.75
N MET A 413 16.18 4.84 -13.67
CA MET A 413 16.42 4.03 -12.49
C MET A 413 17.09 2.70 -12.90
N PRO A 414 18.35 2.75 -13.36
CA PRO A 414 19.00 1.60 -13.98
C PRO A 414 19.09 0.38 -13.06
N GLU A 415 19.31 0.58 -11.76
CA GLU A 415 19.30 -0.49 -10.74
C GLU A 415 17.94 -1.19 -10.71
N ARG A 416 16.86 -0.40 -10.71
CA ARG A 416 15.49 -0.94 -10.65
C ARG A 416 15.07 -1.60 -11.96
N ALA A 417 15.54 -1.09 -13.10
CA ALA A 417 15.35 -1.71 -14.40
C ALA A 417 16.03 -3.10 -14.45
N ARG A 418 17.32 -3.18 -14.07
CA ARG A 418 18.03 -4.46 -14.00
C ARG A 418 17.40 -5.43 -13.01
N LEU A 419 16.92 -4.96 -11.86
CA LEU A 419 16.19 -5.80 -10.91
C LEU A 419 14.89 -6.32 -11.51
N ASN A 420 14.10 -5.49 -12.20
CA ASN A 420 12.88 -5.93 -12.87
C ASN A 420 13.14 -7.11 -13.82
N ASP A 421 14.23 -7.04 -14.58
CA ASP A 421 14.55 -8.04 -15.61
C ASP A 421 15.16 -9.33 -15.02
N ASN A 422 15.75 -9.26 -13.82
CA ASN A 422 16.60 -10.34 -13.30
C ASN A 422 16.15 -10.93 -11.96
N ILE A 423 15.42 -10.20 -11.11
CA ILE A 423 15.13 -10.62 -9.73
C ILE A 423 14.25 -11.88 -9.68
N PHE A 424 13.52 -12.20 -10.74
CA PHE A 424 12.70 -13.41 -10.84
C PHE A 424 13.36 -14.57 -11.60
N LYS A 425 14.63 -14.43 -12.02
CA LYS A 425 15.37 -15.51 -12.66
C LYS A 425 15.78 -16.59 -11.66
N GLN A 426 15.87 -17.83 -12.17
CA GLN A 426 16.35 -18.99 -11.41
C GLN A 426 17.86 -19.13 -11.58
N VAL A 427 18.64 -18.47 -10.73
CA VAL A 427 20.10 -18.47 -10.77
C VAL A 427 20.69 -18.45 -9.36
N PRO A 428 21.90 -19.01 -9.13
CA PRO A 428 22.59 -18.90 -7.85
C PRO A 428 22.90 -17.45 -7.45
N LEU A 429 22.99 -17.18 -6.14
CA LEU A 429 23.32 -15.86 -5.59
C LEU A 429 24.71 -15.37 -6.01
N ASP A 430 25.67 -16.29 -6.18
CA ASP A 430 27.06 -16.01 -6.53
C ASP A 430 27.31 -15.90 -8.03
N SER A 431 26.30 -16.13 -8.87
CA SER A 431 26.35 -15.85 -10.31
C SER A 431 26.48 -14.36 -10.59
N ASP A 432 26.93 -13.98 -11.79
CA ASP A 432 27.03 -12.57 -12.19
C ASP A 432 25.71 -11.82 -12.06
N VAL A 433 24.60 -12.49 -12.44
CA VAL A 433 23.24 -11.96 -12.31
C VAL A 433 22.84 -11.82 -10.84
N GLY A 434 23.11 -12.84 -10.01
CA GLY A 434 22.83 -12.82 -8.57
C GLY A 434 23.56 -11.69 -7.85
N ARG A 435 24.87 -11.56 -8.10
CA ARG A 435 25.72 -10.47 -7.58
C ARG A 435 25.21 -9.10 -8.04
N GLN A 436 24.83 -8.96 -9.31
CA GLN A 436 24.29 -7.71 -9.83
C GLN A 436 22.99 -7.32 -9.14
N CYS A 437 22.06 -8.27 -8.96
CA CYS A 437 20.82 -8.02 -8.23
C CYS A 437 21.06 -7.63 -6.77
N LEU A 438 22.00 -8.30 -6.08
CA LEU A 438 22.36 -7.95 -4.71
C LEU A 438 22.92 -6.53 -4.62
N ARG A 439 23.88 -6.17 -5.50
CA ARG A 439 24.44 -4.81 -5.56
C ARG A 439 23.38 -3.75 -5.85
N ASP A 440 22.50 -4.00 -6.82
CA ASP A 440 21.43 -3.08 -7.20
C ASP A 440 20.43 -2.87 -6.05
N ALA A 441 20.06 -3.94 -5.35
CA ALA A 441 19.16 -3.85 -4.21
C ALA A 441 19.81 -3.14 -3.00
N VAL A 442 21.09 -3.43 -2.70
CA VAL A 442 21.85 -2.70 -1.66
C VAL A 442 21.93 -1.21 -2.00
N SER A 443 22.30 -0.86 -3.25
CA SER A 443 22.38 0.52 -3.72
C SER A 443 21.05 1.27 -3.53
N LEU A 444 19.92 0.63 -3.84
CA LEU A 444 18.60 1.21 -3.63
C LEU A 444 18.25 1.40 -2.14
N CYS A 445 18.74 0.52 -1.26
CA CYS A 445 18.56 0.63 0.19
C CYS A 445 19.43 1.73 0.82
N THR A 446 20.64 1.98 0.29
CA THR A 446 21.59 2.96 0.84
C THR A 446 21.53 4.34 0.16
N SER A 447 20.88 4.44 -0.99
CA SER A 447 20.78 5.70 -1.74
C SER A 447 20.06 6.80 -0.97
N VAL A 448 20.77 7.88 -0.67
CA VAL A 448 20.21 9.14 -0.12
C VAL A 448 19.73 10.12 -1.19
N GLU A 449 19.93 9.79 -2.46
CA GLU A 449 19.63 10.68 -3.57
C GLU A 449 18.11 10.84 -3.76
N LYS A 450 17.67 12.10 -3.80
CA LYS A 450 16.27 12.49 -3.93
C LYS A 450 15.90 12.85 -5.38
N VAL A 451 16.91 13.06 -6.22
CA VAL A 451 16.77 13.44 -7.63
C VAL A 451 17.06 12.25 -8.54
N ALA A 452 16.20 12.00 -9.54
CA ALA A 452 16.56 11.05 -10.60
C ALA A 452 17.41 11.78 -11.63
N TYR A 453 18.63 11.35 -11.91
CA TYR A 453 19.43 11.98 -12.96
C TYR A 453 19.11 11.39 -14.34
N TYR A 454 19.37 12.16 -15.39
CA TYR A 454 19.40 11.62 -16.75
C TYR A 454 20.49 10.53 -16.84
N PRO A 455 20.30 9.48 -17.66
CA PRO A 455 21.32 8.45 -17.86
C PRO A 455 22.69 9.05 -18.18
N GLY A 456 23.73 8.57 -17.48
CA GLY A 456 25.10 9.10 -17.62
C GLY A 456 25.34 10.49 -17.01
N MET A 457 24.35 11.09 -16.34
CA MET A 457 24.46 12.43 -15.74
C MET A 457 24.40 12.42 -14.20
N THR A 458 24.60 11.27 -13.57
CA THR A 458 24.74 11.17 -12.12
C THR A 458 26.00 11.94 -11.68
N PRO A 459 25.95 12.77 -10.63
CA PRO A 459 27.11 13.52 -10.17
C PRO A 459 28.25 12.59 -9.73
N VAL A 460 29.48 12.96 -10.08
CA VAL A 460 30.71 12.31 -9.61
C VAL A 460 31.37 13.27 -8.63
N GLU A 461 31.50 12.86 -7.36
CA GLU A 461 32.02 13.72 -6.27
C GLU A 461 31.28 15.06 -6.13
N GLY A 462 29.95 15.05 -6.34
CA GLY A 462 29.11 16.26 -6.32
C GLY A 462 29.27 17.16 -7.55
N LYS A 463 30.10 16.78 -8.52
CA LYS A 463 30.34 17.52 -9.76
C LYS A 463 29.61 16.88 -10.94
N CYS A 464 29.27 17.72 -11.91
CA CYS A 464 28.73 17.27 -13.18
C CYS A 464 29.78 16.43 -13.94
N PRO A 465 29.46 15.22 -14.42
CA PRO A 465 30.41 14.37 -15.15
C PRO A 465 30.83 14.94 -16.51
N ILE A 466 30.08 15.91 -17.05
CA ILE A 466 30.35 16.51 -18.38
C ILE A 466 31.21 17.76 -18.28
N CYS A 467 30.95 18.63 -17.30
CA CYS A 467 31.61 19.94 -17.22
C CYS A 467 32.39 20.18 -15.92
N ALA A 468 32.46 19.19 -15.03
CA ALA A 468 33.16 19.22 -13.74
C ALA A 468 32.72 20.35 -12.78
N LYS A 469 31.64 21.08 -13.10
CA LYS A 469 31.07 22.11 -12.20
C LYS A 469 30.33 21.46 -11.05
N GLN A 470 30.45 22.06 -9.87
CA GLN A 470 29.71 21.66 -8.68
C GLN A 470 28.19 21.72 -8.94
N MET A 471 27.50 20.65 -8.58
CA MET A 471 26.05 20.55 -8.67
C MET A 471 25.46 20.94 -7.31
N SER A 472 24.89 22.13 -7.20
CA SER A 472 24.21 22.54 -5.97
C SER A 472 22.93 21.72 -5.75
N ARG A 473 22.51 21.61 -4.47
CA ARG A 473 21.37 20.82 -3.93
C ARG A 473 20.02 20.90 -4.67
N ASN A 474 19.88 21.78 -5.67
CA ASN A 474 18.73 21.87 -6.57
C ASN A 474 19.21 21.79 -8.02
N GLY A 475 19.61 20.59 -8.46
CA GLY A 475 20.21 20.28 -9.76
C GLY A 475 19.31 20.45 -10.99
N LYS A 476 18.46 21.48 -11.06
CA LYS A 476 17.48 21.65 -12.15
C LYS A 476 18.03 22.29 -13.44
N ARG A 477 19.28 22.76 -13.50
CA ARG A 477 19.79 23.51 -14.67
C ARG A 477 21.31 23.39 -14.93
N ALA A 478 21.92 22.23 -14.73
CA ALA A 478 23.36 22.09 -15.00
C ALA A 478 23.71 21.91 -16.50
N HIS A 479 22.75 21.58 -17.37
CA HIS A 479 23.06 21.00 -18.69
C HIS A 479 22.52 21.78 -19.90
N ARG A 480 22.83 23.08 -20.02
CA ARG A 480 22.61 23.80 -21.29
C ARG A 480 23.87 24.43 -21.89
N HIS A 481 25.04 23.88 -21.56
CA HIS A 481 26.30 24.31 -22.15
C HIS A 481 27.18 23.12 -22.54
N THR A 482 26.66 22.27 -23.43
CA THR A 482 27.53 21.61 -24.40
C THR A 482 27.94 22.66 -25.42
N ARG A 483 29.24 22.91 -25.60
CA ARG A 483 29.77 23.75 -26.71
C ARG A 483 29.64 22.98 -28.04
N ARG A 484 28.42 22.59 -28.40
CA ARG A 484 28.08 21.91 -29.66
C ARG A 484 27.10 22.79 -30.44
N SER A 485 27.23 22.81 -31.76
CA SER A 485 26.35 23.59 -32.66
C SER A 485 24.89 23.12 -32.58
N PHE A 486 24.66 21.82 -32.32
CA PHE A 486 23.34 21.23 -32.15
C PHE A 486 23.37 20.13 -31.07
N ALA A 487 22.37 20.10 -30.19
CA ALA A 487 22.16 19.04 -29.22
C ALA A 487 20.70 19.01 -28.75
N GLN A 488 20.02 17.89 -28.96
CA GLN A 488 18.65 17.64 -28.50
C GLN A 488 18.60 16.41 -27.61
N PHE A 489 17.76 16.44 -26.57
CA PHE A 489 17.56 15.31 -25.68
C PHE A 489 16.18 14.70 -25.93
N CYS A 490 16.12 13.42 -26.31
CA CYS A 490 14.86 12.71 -26.41
C CYS A 490 14.41 12.25 -25.03
N TYR A 491 13.31 12.80 -24.51
CA TYR A 491 12.79 12.39 -23.21
C TYR A 491 12.14 10.99 -23.25
N LEU A 492 11.67 10.55 -24.41
CA LEU A 492 11.12 9.20 -24.58
C LEU A 492 12.22 8.14 -24.54
N CYS A 493 13.37 8.36 -25.20
CA CYS A 493 14.49 7.40 -25.18
C CYS A 493 15.47 7.60 -24.03
N ALA A 494 15.46 8.79 -23.40
CA ALA A 494 16.46 9.25 -22.45
C ALA A 494 17.88 9.34 -23.05
N GLU A 495 17.97 9.82 -24.30
CA GLU A 495 19.20 9.85 -25.11
C GLU A 495 19.50 11.27 -25.62
N LEU A 496 20.79 11.60 -25.72
CA LEU A 496 21.28 12.87 -26.26
C LEU A 496 21.73 12.69 -27.72
N ILE A 497 21.09 13.42 -28.64
CA ILE A 497 21.37 13.40 -30.07
C ILE A 497 22.03 14.72 -30.45
N CYS A 498 23.16 14.65 -31.15
CA CYS A 498 24.05 15.81 -31.37
C CYS A 498 24.17 16.22 -32.85
N ASN A 499 23.37 15.62 -33.71
CA ASN A 499 23.28 15.92 -35.14
C ASN A 499 21.79 16.18 -35.47
N GLU A 500 21.54 17.18 -36.33
CA GLU A 500 20.18 17.58 -36.71
C GLU A 500 19.47 16.53 -37.57
N GLU A 501 20.15 15.95 -38.54
CA GLU A 501 19.62 14.88 -39.40
C GLU A 501 19.29 13.63 -38.58
N ASP A 502 20.19 13.24 -37.68
CA ASP A 502 19.94 12.13 -36.74
C ASP A 502 18.73 12.43 -35.85
N TRP A 503 18.55 13.68 -35.42
CA TRP A 503 17.40 14.09 -34.61
C TRP A 503 16.10 13.99 -35.39
N ILE A 504 16.07 14.44 -36.65
CA ILE A 504 14.88 14.36 -37.52
C ILE A 504 14.51 12.90 -37.78
N ASN A 505 15.49 12.07 -38.14
CA ASN A 505 15.29 10.64 -38.36
C ASN A 505 14.81 9.94 -37.08
N HIS A 506 15.37 10.31 -35.93
CA HIS A 506 14.92 9.82 -34.63
C HIS A 506 13.47 10.23 -34.34
N CYS A 507 13.09 11.49 -34.55
CA CYS A 507 11.71 11.95 -34.42
C CYS A 507 10.75 11.18 -35.34
N GLN A 508 11.16 10.91 -36.57
CA GLN A 508 10.37 10.14 -37.52
C GLN A 508 10.08 8.72 -37.01
N SER A 509 11.05 8.07 -36.37
CA SER A 509 10.83 6.74 -35.76
C SER A 509 9.75 6.77 -34.66
N HIS A 510 9.69 7.84 -33.85
CA HIS A 510 8.63 8.01 -32.84
C HIS A 510 7.27 8.28 -33.44
N LEU A 511 7.20 9.02 -34.56
CA LEU A 511 5.95 9.27 -35.27
C LEU A 511 5.38 7.98 -35.88
N GLN A 512 6.23 7.05 -36.33
CA GLN A 512 5.82 5.74 -36.85
C GLN A 512 5.34 4.78 -35.74
N ALA A 513 5.88 4.90 -34.51
CA ALA A 513 5.52 4.08 -33.35
C ALA A 513 4.79 4.90 -32.26
N LEU A 514 3.95 5.85 -32.67
CA LEU A 514 3.40 6.86 -31.78
C LEU A 514 2.50 6.24 -30.69
N GLN A 515 2.70 6.72 -29.46
CA GLN A 515 1.88 6.37 -28.31
C GLN A 515 0.87 7.48 -28.01
N PRO A 516 -0.29 7.18 -27.41
CA PRO A 516 -1.34 8.19 -27.17
C PRO A 516 -0.95 9.24 -26.14
N ARG A 517 0.04 9.00 -25.28
CA ARG A 517 0.40 9.94 -24.21
C ARG A 517 1.12 11.19 -24.75
N CYS A 518 0.58 12.36 -24.44
CA CYS A 518 1.18 13.66 -24.75
C CYS A 518 1.54 14.50 -23.50
N GLY A 519 1.08 14.08 -22.32
CA GLY A 519 1.24 14.82 -21.07
C GLY A 519 2.63 14.72 -20.45
N LEU A 520 3.15 15.86 -19.96
CA LEU A 520 4.40 15.94 -19.22
C LEU A 520 4.39 15.01 -18.00
N LEU A 521 5.55 14.42 -17.69
CA LEU A 521 5.75 13.62 -16.49
C LEU A 521 7.07 13.98 -15.80
N THR A 522 6.99 14.20 -14.49
CA THR A 522 8.16 14.46 -13.65
C THR A 522 8.29 13.36 -12.62
N PHE A 523 9.49 12.80 -12.48
CA PHE A 523 9.83 11.80 -11.50
C PHE A 523 11.05 12.28 -10.70
N ARG A 524 10.96 12.27 -9.37
CA ARG A 524 12.05 12.73 -8.47
C ARG A 524 12.69 14.04 -8.95
N TYR A 525 11.86 15.06 -9.16
CA TYR A 525 12.25 16.40 -9.64
C TYR A 525 12.81 16.50 -11.06
N THR A 526 12.86 15.40 -11.81
CA THR A 526 13.39 15.35 -13.19
C THR A 526 12.29 15.12 -14.20
N LEU A 527 12.33 15.85 -15.31
CA LEU A 527 11.40 15.67 -16.41
C LEU A 527 11.77 14.37 -17.13
N VAL A 528 10.86 13.38 -17.09
CA VAL A 528 11.07 12.04 -17.67
C VAL A 528 10.20 11.77 -18.89
N ALA A 529 9.16 12.56 -19.11
CA ALA A 529 8.45 12.64 -20.38
C ALA A 529 8.12 14.10 -20.67
N ALA A 530 8.51 14.57 -21.85
CA ALA A 530 8.14 15.90 -22.34
C ALA A 530 6.67 15.95 -22.74
N GLY A 531 6.17 17.16 -22.87
CA GLY A 531 4.86 17.42 -23.41
C GLY A 531 4.90 17.38 -24.92
N LEU A 532 3.88 16.82 -25.55
CA LEU A 532 3.69 16.83 -27.00
C LEU A 532 2.34 17.48 -27.33
N CYS A 533 2.25 18.15 -28.47
CA CYS A 533 1.01 18.78 -28.91
C CYS A 533 0.27 17.83 -29.86
N PRO A 534 -0.96 17.39 -29.53
CA PRO A 534 -1.78 16.55 -30.42
C PRO A 534 -1.93 17.11 -31.85
N PHE A 535 -2.10 18.44 -31.97
CA PHE A 535 -2.22 19.12 -33.27
C PHE A 535 -0.94 19.07 -34.09
N CYS A 536 0.23 19.28 -33.48
CA CYS A 536 1.49 19.21 -34.22
C CYS A 536 1.84 17.77 -34.60
N LEU A 537 1.53 16.79 -33.74
CA LEU A 537 1.71 15.38 -34.07
C LEU A 537 0.88 14.97 -35.30
N GLY A 538 -0.35 15.45 -35.41
CA GLY A 538 -1.25 15.18 -36.54
C GLY A 538 -0.99 15.98 -37.82
N ASP A 539 -0.10 16.98 -37.78
CA ASP A 539 0.12 17.87 -38.93
C ASP A 539 1.17 17.30 -39.89
N GLU A 540 0.72 16.54 -40.88
CA GLU A 540 1.58 15.88 -41.88
C GLU A 540 2.34 16.85 -42.79
N LYS A 541 1.99 18.14 -42.80
CA LYS A 541 2.68 19.16 -43.61
C LYS A 541 3.99 19.63 -42.99
N LYS A 542 4.21 19.33 -41.70
CA LYS A 542 5.41 19.73 -40.95
C LYS A 542 6.49 18.67 -41.00
N ARG A 543 7.75 19.09 -40.80
CA ARG A 543 8.89 18.17 -40.66
C ARG A 543 8.76 17.34 -39.37
N ALA A 544 9.41 16.18 -39.34
CA ALA A 544 9.29 15.24 -38.23
C ALA A 544 9.65 15.84 -36.86
N ASP A 545 10.71 16.66 -36.81
CA ASP A 545 11.17 17.36 -35.61
C ASP A 545 10.21 18.48 -35.15
N GLU A 546 9.54 19.15 -36.09
CA GLU A 546 8.50 20.15 -35.80
C GLU A 546 7.21 19.51 -35.28
N ARG A 547 6.81 18.37 -35.87
CA ARG A 547 5.68 17.56 -35.42
C ARG A 547 5.93 17.00 -34.02
N PHE A 548 7.15 16.51 -33.79
CA PHE A 548 7.62 15.94 -32.54
C PHE A 548 8.29 16.96 -31.61
N GLN A 549 7.89 18.24 -31.68
CA GLN A 549 8.40 19.26 -30.78
C GLN A 549 8.16 18.85 -29.31
N GLN A 550 9.21 18.91 -28.49
CA GLN A 550 9.14 18.53 -27.07
C GLN A 550 9.01 19.76 -26.18
N TRP A 551 7.92 19.85 -25.41
CA TRP A 551 7.71 20.93 -24.44
C TRP A 551 8.16 20.51 -23.03
N VAL A 552 9.12 21.24 -22.47
CA VAL A 552 9.66 20.99 -21.12
C VAL A 552 8.87 21.68 -20.01
N LYS A 553 7.97 22.61 -20.36
CA LYS A 553 7.11 23.33 -19.43
C LYS A 553 5.65 23.15 -19.80
N LYS A 554 4.85 22.84 -18.79
CA LYS A 554 3.40 22.66 -18.92
C LYS A 554 2.70 23.91 -19.46
N ALA A 555 3.01 25.09 -18.92
CA ALA A 555 2.36 26.34 -19.33
C ALA A 555 2.59 26.66 -20.82
N THR A 556 3.80 26.44 -21.33
CA THR A 556 4.13 26.71 -22.74
C THR A 556 3.44 25.72 -23.68
N LEU A 557 3.31 24.44 -23.30
CA LEU A 557 2.54 23.46 -24.06
C LEU A 557 1.07 23.89 -24.13
N LEU A 558 0.47 24.21 -22.98
CA LEU A 558 -0.95 24.54 -22.93
C LEU A 558 -1.27 25.84 -23.67
N ASN A 559 -0.41 26.86 -23.60
CA ASN A 559 -0.57 28.09 -24.38
C ASN A 559 -0.46 27.81 -25.89
N HIS A 560 0.40 26.89 -26.30
CA HIS A 560 0.51 26.48 -27.70
C HIS A 560 -0.74 25.71 -28.16
N ILE A 561 -1.26 24.79 -27.36
CA ILE A 561 -2.52 24.06 -27.67
C ILE A 561 -3.70 25.03 -27.74
N ASP A 562 -3.78 26.01 -26.83
CA ASP A 562 -4.87 27.00 -26.83
C ASP A 562 -4.92 27.79 -28.16
N ARG A 563 -3.77 28.14 -28.75
CA ARG A 563 -3.72 28.80 -30.05
C ARG A 563 -4.30 27.96 -31.19
N HIS A 564 -4.17 26.63 -31.13
CA HIS A 564 -4.84 25.76 -32.11
C HIS A 564 -6.34 25.75 -31.89
N LEU A 565 -6.77 25.65 -30.63
CA LEU A 565 -8.19 25.61 -30.27
C LEU A 565 -8.91 26.93 -30.59
N GLU A 566 -8.23 28.08 -30.48
CA GLU A 566 -8.76 29.41 -30.86
C GLU A 566 -9.05 29.54 -32.37
N ASN A 567 -8.40 28.73 -33.21
CA ASN A 567 -8.63 28.72 -34.66
C ASN A 567 -9.71 27.71 -35.09
N LEU A 568 -10.27 26.95 -34.15
CA LEU A 568 -11.35 26.01 -34.43
C LEU A 568 -12.70 26.73 -34.37
N PRO A 569 -13.68 26.29 -35.19
CA PRO A 569 -15.02 26.85 -35.10
C PRO A 569 -15.59 26.65 -33.68
N PRO A 570 -16.26 27.67 -33.11
CA PRO A 570 -16.80 27.61 -31.75
C PRO A 570 -18.00 26.65 -31.64
N GLU A 571 -18.65 26.33 -32.76
CA GLU A 571 -19.81 25.45 -32.85
C GLU A 571 -19.54 24.30 -33.83
N GLY A 572 -20.05 23.12 -33.50
CA GLY A 572 -19.94 21.91 -34.31
C GLY A 572 -18.98 20.85 -33.76
N ASN A 573 -19.07 19.64 -34.32
CA ASN A 573 -18.25 18.52 -33.90
C ASN A 573 -16.77 18.79 -34.17
N VAL A 574 -15.94 18.57 -33.15
CA VAL A 574 -14.50 18.77 -33.21
C VAL A 574 -13.79 17.43 -33.12
N SER A 575 -12.92 17.12 -34.08
CA SER A 575 -12.15 15.88 -34.07
C SER A 575 -10.87 16.02 -33.23
N CYS A 576 -10.49 14.96 -32.50
CA CYS A 576 -9.16 14.90 -31.93
C CYS A 576 -8.10 14.83 -33.04
N PRO A 577 -7.11 15.75 -33.07
CA PRO A 577 -6.09 15.79 -34.11
C PRO A 577 -4.97 14.75 -33.92
N HIS A 578 -4.97 14.01 -32.81
CA HIS A 578 -3.92 13.03 -32.52
C HIS A 578 -4.05 11.81 -33.44
N PRO A 579 -2.97 11.36 -34.13
CA PRO A 579 -3.03 10.22 -35.04
C PRO A 579 -3.63 8.94 -34.42
N CYS A 580 -3.25 8.60 -33.18
CA CYS A 580 -3.78 7.43 -32.47
C CYS A 580 -5.28 7.50 -32.09
N CYS A 581 -5.98 8.61 -32.38
CA CYS A 581 -7.40 8.77 -32.07
C CYS A 581 -8.30 8.61 -33.30
N ASN A 582 -7.75 8.34 -34.48
CA ASN A 582 -8.48 8.00 -35.71
C ASN A 582 -9.65 8.96 -36.02
N GLY A 583 -9.44 10.26 -35.80
CA GLY A 583 -10.44 11.29 -36.10
C GLY A 583 -11.69 11.28 -35.21
N ARG A 584 -11.64 10.63 -34.03
CA ARG A 584 -12.75 10.62 -33.07
C ARG A 584 -13.30 12.03 -32.82
N GLN A 585 -14.62 12.18 -32.93
CA GLN A 585 -15.32 13.45 -32.81
C GLN A 585 -15.87 13.69 -31.40
N TYR A 586 -15.96 14.96 -31.04
CA TYR A 586 -16.47 15.47 -29.77
C TYR A 586 -17.48 16.58 -30.05
N SER A 587 -18.51 16.69 -29.20
CA SER A 587 -19.60 17.67 -29.33
C SER A 587 -19.11 19.11 -29.28
N ASP A 588 -18.11 19.38 -28.44
CA ASP A 588 -17.58 20.72 -28.24
C ASP A 588 -16.09 20.71 -27.83
N LEU A 589 -15.52 21.91 -27.68
CA LEU A 589 -14.14 22.12 -27.24
C LEU A 589 -13.89 21.66 -25.78
N SER A 590 -14.91 21.66 -24.93
CA SER A 590 -14.80 21.20 -23.55
C SER A 590 -14.62 19.68 -23.50
N ASP A 591 -15.38 18.93 -24.28
CA ASP A 591 -15.26 17.48 -24.40
C ASP A 591 -13.93 17.08 -25.04
N LEU A 592 -13.46 17.82 -26.05
CA LEU A 592 -12.12 17.62 -26.60
C LEU A 592 -11.01 17.86 -25.55
N ARG A 593 -11.15 18.87 -24.68
CA ARG A 593 -10.21 19.10 -23.57
C ARG A 593 -10.26 17.99 -22.52
N ARG A 594 -11.46 17.46 -22.22
CA ARG A 594 -11.64 16.30 -21.34
C ARG A 594 -10.92 15.08 -21.90
N HIS A 595 -11.05 14.84 -23.20
CA HIS A 595 -10.31 13.80 -23.91
C HIS A 595 -8.79 13.98 -23.80
N PHE A 596 -8.27 15.19 -24.04
CA PHE A 596 -6.85 15.50 -23.87
C PHE A 596 -6.36 15.19 -22.44
N PHE A 597 -7.16 15.47 -21.42
CA PHE A 597 -6.84 15.11 -20.05
C PHE A 597 -6.80 13.59 -19.83
N ASN A 598 -7.86 12.90 -20.23
CA ASN A 598 -8.11 11.48 -19.97
C ASN A 598 -7.18 10.56 -20.77
N ARG A 599 -7.23 10.68 -22.10
CA ARG A 599 -6.53 9.82 -23.06
C ARG A 599 -5.07 10.22 -23.24
N HIS A 600 -4.82 11.52 -23.34
CA HIS A 600 -3.48 12.03 -23.68
C HIS A 600 -2.68 12.51 -22.45
N SER A 601 -3.25 12.41 -21.23
CA SER A 601 -2.60 12.85 -19.98
C SER A 601 -2.21 14.33 -19.94
N ILE A 602 -2.82 15.17 -20.78
CA ILE A 602 -2.59 16.63 -20.80
C ILE A 602 -3.40 17.25 -19.66
N ALA A 603 -2.86 17.15 -18.45
CA ALA A 603 -3.50 17.75 -17.29
C ALA A 603 -3.52 19.28 -17.42
N GLU A 604 -4.61 19.95 -17.05
CA GLU A 604 -4.60 21.41 -16.86
C GLU A 604 -4.07 21.79 -15.46
N PRO A 605 -3.74 23.07 -15.18
CA PRO A 605 -3.29 23.51 -13.86
C PRO A 605 -4.33 23.20 -12.77
N ARG A 606 -3.92 23.22 -11.50
CA ARG A 606 -4.88 23.07 -10.39
C ARG A 606 -5.79 24.29 -10.33
N SER A 607 -7.04 24.11 -9.91
CA SER A 607 -8.02 25.20 -9.77
C SER A 607 -7.54 26.37 -8.89
N ASN A 608 -6.72 26.09 -7.87
CA ASN A 608 -6.13 27.09 -7.00
C ASN A 608 -4.84 27.73 -7.54
N CYS A 609 -4.48 27.47 -8.79
CA CYS A 609 -3.32 28.10 -9.42
C CYS A 609 -3.70 29.51 -9.92
N VAL A 610 -3.18 30.54 -9.25
CA VAL A 610 -3.47 31.95 -9.56
C VAL A 610 -3.05 32.33 -11.00
N ALA A 611 -2.06 31.64 -11.56
CA ALA A 611 -1.50 31.98 -12.87
C ALA A 611 -2.33 31.49 -14.07
N ARG A 612 -3.19 30.47 -13.90
CA ARG A 612 -4.00 29.90 -14.99
C ARG A 612 -5.12 29.01 -14.44
N LYS A 613 -6.37 29.31 -14.79
CA LYS A 613 -7.56 28.48 -14.48
C LYS A 613 -7.74 27.34 -15.48
N ARG A 614 -8.59 26.36 -15.11
CA ARG A 614 -8.97 25.26 -16.02
C ARG A 614 -10.09 25.69 -16.95
N LYS A 615 -9.89 25.56 -18.27
CA LYS A 615 -10.82 26.07 -19.29
C LYS A 615 -12.02 25.15 -19.60
N TRP A 616 -12.00 23.91 -19.12
CA TRP A 616 -12.99 22.86 -19.38
C TRP A 616 -13.87 22.54 -18.17
N ALA A 617 -13.70 23.32 -17.09
CA ALA A 617 -14.58 23.34 -15.92
C ALA A 617 -15.68 24.42 -16.04
N GLU A 618 -15.57 25.31 -17.03
CA GLU A 618 -16.46 26.45 -17.27
C GLU A 618 -17.56 26.07 -18.28
N THR A 619 -18.62 25.44 -17.77
CA THR A 619 -19.93 25.30 -18.42
C THR A 619 -20.88 25.02 -17.24
N SER A 620 -21.84 25.85 -16.84
CA SER A 620 -22.67 26.85 -17.50
C SER A 620 -22.90 28.01 -16.53
N MET A 621 -22.81 29.25 -17.02
CA MET A 621 -23.57 30.46 -16.65
C MET A 621 -22.77 31.67 -17.12
N ALA A 622 -23.20 32.25 -18.23
CA ALA A 622 -22.91 33.64 -18.55
C ALA A 622 -23.46 34.50 -17.40
N LEU A 623 -22.57 35.06 -16.59
CA LEU A 623 -22.86 36.22 -15.76
C LEU A 623 -21.75 37.23 -16.03
N GLU A 624 -22.20 38.36 -16.55
CA GLU A 624 -21.44 39.50 -17.03
C GLU A 624 -20.24 39.80 -16.13
N SER A 625 -19.04 39.61 -16.67
CA SER A 625 -17.88 40.30 -16.13
C SER A 625 -18.05 41.78 -16.46
N VAL A 626 -18.50 42.56 -15.47
CA VAL A 626 -18.36 44.02 -15.48
C VAL A 626 -16.90 44.31 -15.80
N LYS A 627 -16.66 44.86 -16.99
CA LYS A 627 -15.40 45.51 -17.33
C LYS A 627 -15.25 46.67 -16.35
N CYS A 628 -14.38 46.50 -15.35
CA CYS A 628 -13.89 47.65 -14.61
C CYS A 628 -12.79 48.27 -15.47
N ASP A 629 -13.22 49.22 -16.31
CA ASP A 629 -12.33 50.12 -17.02
C ASP A 629 -11.42 50.82 -16.02
N ARG A 630 -10.11 50.66 -16.22
CA ARG A 630 -9.13 51.59 -15.69
C ARG A 630 -9.35 52.91 -16.42
N HIS A 631 -9.70 53.99 -15.73
CA HIS A 631 -9.21 55.34 -16.01
C HIS A 631 -9.53 56.31 -14.86
N LEU A 632 -8.52 57.13 -14.51
CA LEU A 632 -8.57 58.47 -13.88
C LEU A 632 -8.95 58.49 -12.37
N GLU A 633 -8.32 59.22 -11.45
CA GLU A 633 -7.30 60.29 -11.37
C GLU A 633 -6.78 60.25 -9.91
N GLY A 634 -5.53 60.58 -9.56
CA GLY A 634 -5.00 61.94 -9.54
C GLY A 634 -5.08 62.55 -8.12
N SER A 635 -3.91 62.64 -7.46
CA SER A 635 -3.51 63.73 -6.53
C SER A 635 -4.31 63.97 -5.24
N ALA A 636 -3.77 63.51 -4.11
CA ALA A 636 -3.33 64.32 -2.94
C ALA A 636 -2.94 63.39 -1.79
#